data_AF-A0A942FW57-F1
#
_entry.id   AF-A0A942FW57-F1
#
_cell.length_a   1.000
_cell.length_b   1.000
_cell.length_c   1.000
_cell.angle_alpha   90.00
_cell.angle_beta   90.00
_cell.angle_gamma   90.00
#
_symmetry.space_group_name_H-M   'P 1'
#
loop_
_entity.id
_entity.type
_entity.pdbx_description
1 polymer ?
#
loop_
_entity_poly.entity_id
_entity_poly.type
_entity_poly.pdbx_seq_one_letter_code
_entity_poly.pdbx_strand_id
1 'polypeptide(L)'
;MRIKLLGTVIAAVLLTASAPKSKPADLILTDARVYSLRWGEPGLDGTPAMDAPYANGQWRPDAQAVAMRGGRIVYVGSDRGALALRGKQTRVIDLNGATVIPGLVDSHTHFIELGAKLEAVDLTHVTTEEQAVALVAQRAKSVPKGEWIFGAGWDEGAWANRYPDKARLSAAVPDHPVVLRSLHGFAVWTNQAALDQGKITAASPVPTGGEMRLGADGAPSGLFLNRASQMVDAIVPPVPQPVAARHALRGLKQMARDGYVTVHEAGADSLAMATLQQLEDQRRLPIRVYAMLSLRDAPLMKQWIARGPDKDSGSMLVTQSVKAYYDGALGSRGARLLEDYADKPGHRGISGAGYGFDRDLARQALTAGFQLGIHAIGDAGNREVLDFLETDFKADPKAARNRHRIEHAQVVAPQDQPRLAKLGVIASMEPPHAVEDMPWAETRLGPQRIKGAYAWRSLRQQGARLTFNADNPGSDHSIFYGLHAAITRRDKSLTPPGGWYPREALTIEETVRAYTLWSAWAAFREAETGMVAKGRWADLTVMDIDPFALAAKAPEKILGGKIVLTVVNGKVVYRDRVREDAHPAATNLADGSASLTPLPQRTWELRFTVDRPVLGKGAVKLELGHDRVSQLQDRILTPESFDAPGNIGSGTRSFAQLTLDAPLDSLGLKSFRGRFTGTVQTHSVRDPITGLDRPWSGFRPEWSLNFELRLDLDNLFNVAGERSRLFFDPNRTSPQPVLSEFRHRNQHVVFAVSVNRTL
;
A
#
# COMPACT_ATOMS: atom_id res chain seq x y z
N MET A 1 -55.81 14.88 50.36
CA MET A 1 -54.48 15.28 50.88
C MET A 1 -53.60 14.03 50.86
N ARG A 2 -52.89 13.78 49.77
CA ARG A 2 -51.61 14.39 49.36
C ARG A 2 -50.40 13.82 50.13
N ILE A 3 -49.65 13.01 49.38
CA ILE A 3 -48.19 13.10 49.18
C ILE A 3 -47.36 12.88 50.44
N LYS A 4 -46.90 11.64 50.63
CA LYS A 4 -45.64 11.33 51.33
C LYS A 4 -45.20 9.87 51.10
N LEU A 5 -45.15 9.43 49.84
CA LEU A 5 -44.52 8.14 49.49
C LEU A 5 -44.00 8.13 48.04
N LEU A 6 -43.28 9.19 47.64
CA LEU A 6 -42.66 9.26 46.32
C LEU A 6 -41.27 9.96 46.35
N GLY A 7 -40.58 9.88 47.48
CA GLY A 7 -39.32 10.60 47.70
C GLY A 7 -38.05 9.75 47.63
N THR A 8 -38.13 8.42 47.71
CA THR A 8 -36.94 7.59 47.98
C THR A 8 -36.62 6.54 46.91
N VAL A 9 -37.43 6.45 45.84
CA VAL A 9 -37.17 5.50 44.73
C VAL A 9 -36.71 6.23 43.44
N ILE A 10 -36.83 7.56 43.35
CA ILE A 10 -36.43 8.34 42.16
C ILE A 10 -34.98 8.87 42.24
N ALA A 11 -34.30 8.72 43.38
CA ALA A 11 -32.89 9.09 43.51
C ALA A 11 -31.90 7.94 43.21
N ALA A 12 -32.38 6.70 43.04
CA ALA A 12 -31.52 5.53 42.82
C ALA A 12 -31.47 5.00 41.37
N VAL A 13 -32.20 5.64 40.42
CA VAL A 13 -32.21 5.24 39.00
C VAL A 13 -31.60 6.31 38.07
N LEU A 14 -31.15 7.46 38.61
CA LEU A 14 -30.51 8.55 37.83
C LEU A 14 -29.01 8.72 38.08
N LEU A 15 -28.36 7.68 38.59
CA LEU A 15 -26.90 7.54 38.57
C LEU A 15 -26.50 6.41 37.61
N THR A 16 -26.97 6.49 36.36
CA THR A 16 -26.15 5.95 35.27
C THR A 16 -24.92 6.84 35.22
N ALA A 17 -23.84 6.37 35.85
CA ALA A 17 -22.52 6.95 35.67
C ALA A 17 -22.33 7.15 34.17
N SER A 18 -22.33 8.41 33.72
CA SER A 18 -21.96 8.71 32.35
C SER A 18 -20.54 8.20 32.24
N ALA A 19 -20.36 7.06 31.57
CA ALA A 19 -19.03 6.56 31.24
C ALA A 19 -18.28 7.75 30.64
N PRO A 20 -17.06 8.05 31.11
CA PRO A 20 -16.32 9.20 30.60
C PRO A 20 -16.32 9.09 29.09
N LYS A 21 -16.96 10.05 28.40
CA LYS A 21 -17.05 10.05 26.93
C LYS A 21 -15.62 9.87 26.44
N SER A 22 -15.34 8.70 25.85
CA SER A 22 -14.01 8.39 25.34
C SER A 22 -13.61 9.54 24.44
N LYS A 23 -12.40 10.09 24.64
CA LYS A 23 -11.90 11.16 23.77
C LYS A 23 -12.12 10.74 22.30
N PRO A 24 -12.49 11.66 21.39
CA PRO A 24 -12.63 11.33 19.98
C PRO A 24 -11.33 10.79 19.36
N ALA A 25 -11.43 10.06 18.26
CA ALA A 25 -10.29 9.72 17.41
C ALA A 25 -9.89 10.94 16.54
N ASP A 26 -8.63 11.02 16.13
CA ASP A 26 -8.16 12.03 15.17
C ASP A 26 -8.45 11.57 13.73
N LEU A 27 -8.22 10.28 13.47
CA LEU A 27 -8.41 9.63 12.18
C LEU A 27 -9.09 8.26 12.36
N ILE A 28 -10.07 7.95 11.52
CA ILE A 28 -10.72 6.64 11.43
C ILE A 28 -10.64 6.15 9.98
N LEU A 29 -10.22 4.89 9.80
CA LEU A 29 -10.32 4.16 8.53
C LEU A 29 -11.48 3.16 8.66
N THR A 30 -12.43 3.17 7.71
CA THR A 30 -13.61 2.30 7.68
C THR A 30 -13.71 1.51 6.37
N ASP A 31 -14.62 0.52 6.32
CA ASP A 31 -14.85 -0.36 5.16
C ASP A 31 -13.56 -1.00 4.64
N ALA A 32 -12.77 -1.59 5.54
CA ALA A 32 -11.47 -2.15 5.23
C ALA A 32 -11.44 -3.68 5.40
N ARG A 33 -10.56 -4.34 4.66
CA ARG A 33 -10.10 -5.71 5.00
C ARG A 33 -8.88 -5.59 5.90
N VAL A 34 -9.05 -5.59 7.22
CA VAL A 34 -7.92 -5.46 8.15
C VAL A 34 -7.35 -6.84 8.47
N TYR A 35 -6.06 -7.03 8.24
CA TYR A 35 -5.26 -8.16 8.74
C TYR A 35 -4.35 -7.66 9.85
N SER A 36 -4.77 -7.84 11.10
CA SER A 36 -4.13 -7.17 12.24
C SER A 36 -2.80 -7.78 12.68
N LEU A 37 -2.54 -9.03 12.32
CA LEU A 37 -1.44 -9.89 12.78
C LEU A 37 -1.37 -10.05 14.32
N ARG A 38 -2.48 -9.86 15.02
CA ARG A 38 -2.56 -10.01 16.49
C ARG A 38 -2.59 -11.46 16.97
N TRP A 39 -2.82 -12.41 16.07
CA TRP A 39 -2.80 -13.84 16.34
C TRP A 39 -1.37 -14.38 16.44
N GLY A 40 -1.23 -15.61 16.93
CA GLY A 40 0.07 -16.28 17.11
C GLY A 40 0.92 -16.32 15.84
N GLU A 41 2.24 -16.39 16.01
CA GLU A 41 3.13 -16.59 14.87
C GLU A 41 2.93 -17.98 14.22
N PRO A 42 3.13 -18.09 12.89
CA PRO A 42 3.08 -19.40 12.23
C PRO A 42 4.22 -20.29 12.73
N GLY A 43 4.00 -21.60 12.64
CA GLY A 43 5.02 -22.62 12.89
C GLY A 43 6.24 -22.44 11.97
N LEU A 44 7.35 -23.11 12.31
CA LEU A 44 8.60 -23.01 11.53
C LEU A 44 8.46 -23.57 10.09
N ASP A 45 7.45 -24.40 9.86
CA ASP A 45 7.06 -24.95 8.56
C ASP A 45 6.05 -24.06 7.81
N GLY A 46 5.62 -22.95 8.39
CA GLY A 46 4.64 -22.02 7.84
C GLY A 46 3.19 -22.37 8.17
N THR A 47 2.93 -23.38 9.02
CA THR A 47 1.58 -23.69 9.48
C THR A 47 1.00 -22.52 10.28
N PRO A 48 -0.15 -21.94 9.88
CA PRO A 48 -0.75 -20.82 10.61
C PRO A 48 -1.09 -21.20 12.06
N ALA A 49 -1.01 -20.22 12.97
CA ALA A 49 -1.42 -20.42 14.36
C ALA A 49 -2.91 -20.78 14.47
N MET A 50 -3.29 -21.49 15.54
CA MET A 50 -4.68 -21.91 15.76
C MET A 50 -5.69 -20.76 15.85
N ASP A 51 -5.25 -19.60 16.32
CA ASP A 51 -6.05 -18.38 16.46
C ASP A 51 -5.94 -17.46 15.23
N ALA A 52 -5.19 -17.86 14.19
CA ALA A 52 -5.13 -17.13 12.94
C ALA A 52 -6.49 -17.15 12.23
N PRO A 53 -6.90 -16.08 11.53
CA PRO A 53 -8.12 -16.03 10.74
C PRO A 53 -7.98 -16.80 9.42
N TYR A 54 -7.61 -18.08 9.53
CA TYR A 54 -7.37 -19.01 8.43
C TYR A 54 -8.18 -20.28 8.63
N ALA A 55 -9.08 -20.58 7.68
CA ALA A 55 -9.94 -21.75 7.74
C ALA A 55 -10.18 -22.31 6.33
N ASN A 56 -10.18 -23.64 6.20
CA ASN A 56 -10.43 -24.34 4.92
C ASN A 56 -9.53 -23.85 3.78
N GLY A 57 -8.24 -23.60 4.07
CA GLY A 57 -7.29 -23.12 3.07
C GLY A 57 -7.44 -21.64 2.69
N GLN A 58 -8.21 -20.85 3.45
CA GLN A 58 -8.54 -19.47 3.10
C GLN A 58 -8.35 -18.52 4.27
N TRP A 59 -7.70 -17.39 3.98
CA TRP A 59 -7.56 -16.25 4.89
C TRP A 59 -8.82 -15.37 4.89
N ARG A 60 -9.13 -14.77 6.04
CA ARG A 60 -10.16 -13.75 6.19
C ARG A 60 -9.63 -12.55 6.99
N PRO A 61 -10.06 -11.32 6.70
CA PRO A 61 -9.74 -10.18 7.55
C PRO A 61 -10.38 -10.35 8.94
N ASP A 62 -9.69 -9.88 9.99
CA ASP A 62 -10.13 -10.01 11.38
C ASP A 62 -10.71 -8.70 11.96
N ALA A 63 -10.73 -7.63 11.16
CA ALA A 63 -11.41 -6.37 11.48
C ALA A 63 -11.83 -5.61 10.21
N GLN A 64 -12.66 -4.59 10.40
CA GLN A 64 -13.24 -3.74 9.35
C GLN A 64 -12.77 -2.28 9.43
N ALA A 65 -12.33 -1.83 10.61
CA ALA A 65 -11.97 -0.45 10.85
C ALA A 65 -10.84 -0.29 11.88
N VAL A 66 -10.12 0.83 11.77
CA VAL A 66 -9.05 1.25 12.68
C VAL A 66 -9.27 2.71 13.07
N ALA A 67 -9.29 3.00 14.37
CA ALA A 67 -9.33 4.38 14.88
C ALA A 67 -8.01 4.74 15.56
N MET A 68 -7.54 5.96 15.32
CA MET A 68 -6.24 6.45 15.74
C MET A 68 -6.37 7.79 16.47
N ARG A 69 -5.55 7.99 17.50
CA ARG A 69 -5.43 9.25 18.23
C ARG A 69 -4.01 9.45 18.73
N GLY A 70 -3.47 10.67 18.60
CA GLY A 70 -2.17 11.05 19.13
C GLY A 70 -1.05 10.14 18.63
N GLY A 71 -1.12 9.75 17.36
CA GLY A 71 -0.14 8.85 16.76
C GLY A 71 -0.22 7.38 17.16
N ARG A 72 -1.26 6.98 17.90
CA ARG A 72 -1.48 5.58 18.33
C ARG A 72 -2.82 5.04 17.90
N ILE A 73 -2.88 3.73 17.70
CA ILE A 73 -4.12 2.99 17.46
C ILE A 73 -4.91 2.92 18.77
N VAL A 74 -6.17 3.34 18.76
CA VAL A 74 -7.05 3.31 19.93
C VAL A 74 -8.17 2.27 19.81
N TYR A 75 -8.48 1.82 18.59
CA TYR A 75 -9.48 0.79 18.33
C TYR A 75 -9.19 0.04 17.02
N VAL A 76 -9.49 -1.27 17.01
CA VAL A 76 -9.43 -2.17 15.85
C VAL A 76 -10.62 -3.11 15.98
N GLY A 77 -11.49 -3.16 14.98
CA GLY A 77 -12.70 -3.98 15.05
C GLY A 77 -13.72 -3.62 13.97
N SER A 78 -15.01 -3.63 14.30
CA SER A 78 -16.08 -3.25 13.37
C SER A 78 -16.13 -1.75 13.07
N ASP A 79 -16.70 -1.39 11.91
CA ASP A 79 -16.95 0.01 11.54
C ASP A 79 -17.76 0.76 12.59
N ARG A 80 -18.85 0.13 13.09
CA ARG A 80 -19.71 0.72 14.13
C ARG A 80 -18.91 1.09 15.39
N GLY A 81 -18.02 0.20 15.85
CA GLY A 81 -17.23 0.46 17.05
C GLY A 81 -16.16 1.54 16.84
N ALA A 82 -15.58 1.63 15.64
CA ALA A 82 -14.65 2.71 15.32
C ALA A 82 -15.38 4.05 15.21
N LEU A 83 -16.51 4.10 14.52
CA LEU A 83 -17.34 5.30 14.33
C LEU A 83 -17.95 5.82 15.64
N ALA A 84 -18.11 4.97 16.66
CA ALA A 84 -18.49 5.41 18.01
C ALA A 84 -17.43 6.35 18.65
N LEU A 85 -16.19 6.33 18.15
CA LEU A 85 -15.12 7.24 18.58
C LEU A 85 -15.05 8.52 17.72
N ARG A 86 -15.97 8.72 16.77
CA ARG A 86 -16.02 9.92 15.93
C ARG A 86 -16.44 11.14 16.76
N GLY A 87 -15.69 12.23 16.62
CA GLY A 87 -16.03 13.56 17.09
C GLY A 87 -16.06 14.58 15.96
N LYS A 88 -16.29 15.84 16.31
CA LYS A 88 -16.48 16.94 15.34
C LYS A 88 -15.28 17.20 14.42
N GLN A 89 -14.06 16.84 14.85
CA GLN A 89 -12.82 17.04 14.11
C GLN A 89 -12.21 15.73 13.59
N THR A 90 -12.89 14.59 13.83
CA THR A 90 -12.38 13.29 13.41
C THR A 90 -12.47 13.17 11.90
N ARG A 91 -11.33 12.97 11.25
CA ARG A 91 -11.29 12.64 9.84
C ARG A 91 -11.70 11.17 9.68
N VAL A 92 -12.62 10.88 8.78
CA VAL A 92 -13.04 9.52 8.44
C VAL A 92 -12.65 9.25 6.98
N ILE A 93 -12.01 8.13 6.72
CA ILE A 93 -11.61 7.69 5.38
C ILE A 93 -12.28 6.34 5.13
N ASP A 94 -13.20 6.31 4.18
CA ASP A 94 -13.75 5.08 3.62
C ASP A 94 -12.71 4.46 2.68
N LEU A 95 -12.33 3.21 2.97
CA LEU A 95 -11.33 2.48 2.21
C LEU A 95 -11.94 1.63 1.07
N ASN A 96 -13.27 1.60 0.91
CA ASN A 96 -13.99 0.92 -0.16
C ASN A 96 -13.50 -0.53 -0.38
N GLY A 97 -13.37 -1.26 0.72
CA GLY A 97 -12.87 -2.63 0.77
C GLY A 97 -11.35 -2.79 0.61
N ALA A 98 -10.54 -1.72 0.62
CA ALA A 98 -9.07 -1.85 0.54
C ALA A 98 -8.50 -2.60 1.76
N THR A 99 -7.33 -3.23 1.57
CA THR A 99 -6.70 -4.08 2.58
C THR A 99 -5.78 -3.26 3.46
N VAL A 100 -5.93 -3.37 4.78
CA VAL A 100 -5.05 -2.73 5.78
C VAL A 100 -4.19 -3.79 6.44
N ILE A 101 -2.88 -3.58 6.41
CA ILE A 101 -1.89 -4.39 7.13
C ILE A 101 -1.09 -3.49 8.08
N PRO A 102 -0.32 -4.04 9.04
CA PRO A 102 0.65 -3.24 9.78
C PRO A 102 1.60 -2.55 8.82
N GLY A 103 2.06 -1.35 9.18
CA GLY A 103 2.93 -0.58 8.31
C GLY A 103 4.19 -1.36 7.90
N LEU A 104 4.49 -1.35 6.60
CA LEU A 104 5.63 -2.05 6.02
C LEU A 104 6.96 -1.43 6.47
N VAL A 105 7.96 -2.29 6.65
CA VAL A 105 9.33 -1.94 6.96
C VAL A 105 10.24 -2.50 5.87
N ASP A 106 11.05 -1.64 5.26
CA ASP A 106 12.19 -2.08 4.48
C ASP A 106 13.40 -2.18 5.43
N SER A 107 13.81 -3.42 5.75
CA SER A 107 14.78 -3.68 6.81
C SER A 107 16.25 -3.51 6.41
N HIS A 108 16.51 -3.09 5.17
CA HIS A 108 17.83 -2.70 4.65
C HIS A 108 17.66 -1.93 3.32
N THR A 109 17.97 -0.64 3.34
CA THR A 109 17.86 0.21 2.15
C THR A 109 18.93 1.31 2.14
N HIS A 110 19.03 2.00 1.01
CA HIS A 110 19.86 3.16 0.76
C HIS A 110 19.00 4.30 0.19
N PHE A 111 18.07 4.83 1.00
CA PHE A 111 17.05 5.75 0.46
C PHE A 111 17.61 7.11 0.06
N ILE A 112 18.76 7.52 0.63
CA ILE A 112 19.43 8.76 0.21
C ILE A 112 19.92 8.60 -1.22
N GLU A 113 20.48 7.44 -1.57
CA GLU A 113 20.88 7.09 -2.93
C GLU A 113 19.67 6.99 -3.86
N LEU A 114 18.56 6.39 -3.42
CA LEU A 114 17.29 6.42 -4.15
C LEU A 114 16.86 7.86 -4.46
N GLY A 115 16.92 8.75 -3.47
CA GLY A 115 16.58 10.15 -3.63
C GLY A 115 17.45 10.86 -4.68
N ALA A 116 18.75 10.59 -4.67
CA ALA A 116 19.69 11.07 -5.66
C ALA A 116 19.39 10.50 -7.06
N LYS A 117 19.12 9.18 -7.17
CA LYS A 117 18.75 8.50 -8.41
C LYS A 117 17.48 9.07 -9.03
N LEU A 118 16.45 9.32 -8.22
CA LEU A 118 15.21 9.94 -8.68
C LEU A 118 15.45 11.37 -9.20
N GLU A 119 16.45 12.07 -8.67
CA GLU A 119 16.83 13.44 -9.07
C GLU A 119 17.75 13.52 -10.29
N ALA A 120 18.51 12.47 -10.51
CA ALA A 120 19.28 12.30 -11.72
C ALA A 120 18.39 12.17 -12.96
N VAL A 121 18.97 12.47 -14.12
CA VAL A 121 18.36 12.20 -15.42
C VAL A 121 18.37 10.69 -15.67
N ASP A 122 17.18 10.09 -15.81
CA ASP A 122 17.03 8.67 -16.14
C ASP A 122 17.23 8.44 -17.65
N LEU A 123 18.23 7.63 -17.98
CA LEU A 123 18.62 7.28 -19.35
C LEU A 123 18.37 5.80 -19.67
N THR A 124 17.73 5.03 -18.78
CA THR A 124 17.57 3.56 -18.88
C THR A 124 16.85 3.11 -20.15
N HIS A 125 15.97 3.94 -20.70
CA HIS A 125 15.19 3.62 -21.90
C HIS A 125 15.56 4.49 -23.11
N VAL A 126 16.70 5.17 -23.03
CA VAL A 126 17.16 6.07 -24.08
C VAL A 126 17.99 5.31 -25.10
N THR A 127 17.64 5.44 -26.38
CA THR A 127 18.26 4.68 -27.47
C THR A 127 19.16 5.52 -28.37
N THR A 128 19.10 6.85 -28.26
CA THR A 128 19.93 7.78 -29.06
C THR A 128 20.56 8.88 -28.22
N GLU A 129 21.68 9.41 -28.71
CA GLU A 129 22.39 10.53 -28.07
C GLU A 129 21.51 11.79 -27.99
N GLU A 130 20.74 12.10 -29.03
CA GLU A 130 19.88 13.28 -29.08
C GLU A 130 18.81 13.25 -27.98
N GLN A 131 18.23 12.09 -27.72
CA GLN A 131 17.25 11.90 -26.64
C GLN A 131 17.91 12.11 -25.28
N ALA A 132 19.11 11.58 -25.06
CA ALA A 132 19.85 11.77 -23.82
C ALA A 132 20.17 13.25 -23.59
N VAL A 133 20.69 13.94 -24.61
CA VAL A 133 20.99 15.38 -24.56
C VAL A 133 19.73 16.20 -24.30
N ALA A 134 18.60 15.86 -24.93
CA ALA A 134 17.33 16.56 -24.72
C ALA A 134 16.84 16.44 -23.26
N LEU A 135 16.97 15.26 -22.65
CA LEU A 135 16.61 15.05 -21.23
C LEU A 135 17.55 15.84 -20.30
N VAL A 136 18.85 15.88 -20.59
CA VAL A 136 19.82 16.68 -19.84
C VAL A 136 19.53 18.18 -19.97
N ALA A 137 19.27 18.66 -21.19
CA ALA A 137 18.90 20.06 -21.45
C ALA A 137 17.59 20.44 -20.74
N GLN A 138 16.62 19.52 -20.69
CA GLN A 138 15.38 19.72 -19.94
C GLN A 138 15.65 19.83 -18.43
N ARG A 139 16.55 19.00 -17.88
CA ARG A 139 16.94 19.07 -16.47
C ARG A 139 17.65 20.39 -16.15
N ALA A 140 18.55 20.85 -17.02
CA ALA A 140 19.31 22.08 -16.85
C ALA A 140 18.43 23.32 -16.62
N LYS A 141 17.23 23.38 -17.20
CA LYS A 141 16.26 24.48 -16.98
C LYS A 141 15.86 24.69 -15.50
N SER A 142 16.05 23.67 -14.67
CA SER A 142 15.69 23.68 -13.24
C SER A 142 16.90 23.65 -12.29
N VAL A 143 18.12 23.60 -12.84
CA VAL A 143 19.37 23.51 -12.08
C VAL A 143 20.04 24.89 -12.11
N PRO A 144 20.47 25.45 -10.96
CA PRO A 144 21.21 26.70 -10.93
C PRO A 144 22.50 26.66 -11.77
N LYS A 145 22.83 27.77 -12.44
CA LYS A 145 24.02 27.90 -13.29
C LYS A 145 25.29 27.47 -12.54
N GLY A 146 26.12 26.62 -13.14
CA GLY A 146 27.35 26.10 -12.53
C GLY A 146 27.17 24.88 -11.62
N GLU A 147 25.94 24.50 -11.25
CA GLU A 147 25.70 23.25 -10.54
C GLU A 147 25.75 22.04 -11.48
N TRP A 148 26.21 20.92 -10.93
CA TRP A 148 26.37 19.65 -11.64
C TRP A 148 25.03 19.02 -12.01
N ILE A 149 24.93 18.50 -13.24
CA ILE A 149 23.82 17.65 -13.68
C ILE A 149 24.28 16.20 -13.69
N PHE A 150 23.56 15.37 -12.96
CA PHE A 150 23.79 13.93 -12.89
C PHE A 150 22.75 13.18 -13.72
N GLY A 151 23.17 12.12 -14.38
CA GLY A 151 22.29 11.17 -15.06
C GLY A 151 22.87 9.76 -15.01
N ALA A 152 22.04 8.76 -15.24
CA ALA A 152 22.46 7.36 -15.27
C ALA A 152 21.56 6.50 -16.16
N GLY A 153 22.10 5.39 -16.66
CA GLY A 153 21.31 4.31 -17.27
C GLY A 153 21.45 4.16 -18.79
N TRP A 154 22.27 4.97 -19.46
CA TRP A 154 22.51 4.77 -20.89
C TRP A 154 23.32 3.48 -21.11
N ASP A 155 22.91 2.65 -22.07
CA ASP A 155 23.51 1.33 -22.30
C ASP A 155 24.82 1.45 -23.09
N GLU A 156 25.95 1.35 -22.39
CA GLU A 156 27.27 1.43 -23.00
C GLU A 156 27.56 0.28 -23.97
N GLY A 157 26.97 -0.89 -23.75
CA GLY A 157 27.12 -2.05 -24.63
C GLY A 157 26.35 -1.85 -25.93
N ALA A 158 25.10 -1.41 -25.84
CA ALA A 158 24.28 -1.12 -27.01
C ALA A 158 24.84 0.03 -27.86
N TRP A 159 25.58 0.95 -27.25
CA TRP A 159 26.18 2.12 -27.91
C TRP A 159 27.63 1.91 -28.33
N ALA A 160 28.22 0.74 -28.08
CA ALA A 160 29.66 0.49 -28.26
C ALA A 160 30.20 0.79 -29.68
N ASN A 161 29.35 0.64 -30.70
CA ASN A 161 29.71 0.92 -32.11
C ASN A 161 29.47 2.39 -32.53
N ARG A 162 28.91 3.22 -31.65
CA ARG A 162 28.50 4.60 -31.90
C ARG A 162 28.49 5.41 -30.61
N TYR A 163 29.60 5.35 -29.88
CA TYR A 163 29.71 6.07 -28.62
C TYR A 163 29.49 7.58 -28.81
N PRO A 164 28.89 8.26 -27.81
CA PRO A 164 28.67 9.69 -27.88
C PRO A 164 29.97 10.45 -27.58
N ASP A 165 29.99 11.74 -27.90
CA ASP A 165 31.06 12.66 -27.51
C ASP A 165 30.52 13.85 -26.71
N LYS A 166 31.41 14.69 -26.21
CA LYS A 166 31.09 15.85 -25.37
C LYS A 166 30.36 16.96 -26.14
N ALA A 167 30.41 16.99 -27.47
CA ALA A 167 30.08 18.18 -28.26
C ALA A 167 28.61 18.57 -28.10
N ARG A 168 27.68 17.61 -28.21
CA ARG A 168 26.24 17.90 -28.10
C ARG A 168 25.83 18.28 -26.67
N LEU A 169 26.38 17.62 -25.66
CA LEU A 169 26.15 18.03 -24.26
C LEU A 169 26.71 19.43 -23.99
N SER A 170 27.93 19.71 -24.46
CA SER A 170 28.58 21.00 -24.24
C SER A 170 27.85 22.14 -24.95
N ALA A 171 27.29 21.90 -26.14
CA ALA A 171 26.48 22.87 -26.85
C ALA A 171 25.10 23.08 -26.18
N ALA A 172 24.48 22.01 -25.68
CA ALA A 172 23.13 22.08 -25.10
C ALA A 172 23.13 22.69 -23.68
N VAL A 173 24.17 22.42 -22.88
CA VAL A 173 24.26 22.85 -21.47
C VAL A 173 25.67 23.37 -21.13
N PRO A 174 26.15 24.44 -21.78
CA PRO A 174 27.53 24.92 -21.64
C PRO A 174 27.87 25.40 -20.22
N ASP A 175 26.86 25.83 -19.47
CA ASP A 175 27.02 26.41 -18.14
C ASP A 175 26.95 25.40 -16.98
N HIS A 176 26.81 24.11 -17.29
CA HIS A 176 26.67 23.05 -16.27
C HIS A 176 27.67 21.92 -16.53
N PRO A 177 28.50 21.55 -15.55
CA PRO A 177 29.20 20.27 -15.58
C PRO A 177 28.19 19.11 -15.61
N VAL A 178 28.41 18.12 -16.49
CA VAL A 178 27.49 16.97 -16.65
C VAL A 178 28.24 15.66 -16.41
N VAL A 179 27.65 14.74 -15.63
CA VAL A 179 28.12 13.35 -15.51
C VAL A 179 26.97 12.38 -15.75
N LEU A 180 27.13 11.53 -16.76
CA LEU A 180 26.16 10.49 -17.15
C LEU A 180 26.80 9.11 -16.99
N ARG A 181 26.40 8.37 -15.96
CA ARG A 181 26.89 7.01 -15.70
C ARG A 181 26.17 6.00 -16.59
N SER A 182 26.89 5.02 -17.10
CA SER A 182 26.31 3.97 -17.93
C SER A 182 25.46 2.99 -17.13
N LEU A 183 24.66 2.18 -17.84
CA LEU A 183 23.75 1.20 -17.27
C LEU A 183 24.46 0.13 -16.44
N HIS A 184 25.61 -0.36 -16.93
CA HIS A 184 26.36 -1.42 -16.25
C HIS A 184 27.56 -0.89 -15.46
N GLY A 185 27.73 0.43 -15.37
CA GLY A 185 28.79 1.09 -14.61
C GLY A 185 30.19 1.01 -15.24
N PHE A 186 30.31 0.54 -16.49
CA PHE A 186 31.61 0.46 -17.18
C PHE A 186 31.97 1.71 -17.99
N ALA A 187 31.13 2.74 -17.99
CA ALA A 187 31.44 3.98 -18.69
C ALA A 187 30.84 5.22 -18.02
N VAL A 188 31.50 6.37 -18.22
CA VAL A 188 31.01 7.70 -17.86
C VAL A 188 31.13 8.61 -19.08
N TRP A 189 30.04 9.32 -19.38
CA TRP A 189 29.98 10.34 -20.42
C TRP A 189 29.80 11.73 -19.78
N THR A 190 30.63 12.67 -20.17
CA THR A 190 30.74 14.02 -19.58
C THR A 190 30.89 15.10 -20.66
N ASN A 191 30.65 16.36 -20.30
CA ASN A 191 30.79 17.52 -21.18
C ASN A 191 32.09 18.31 -20.93
N GLN A 192 32.34 19.35 -21.74
CA GLN A 192 33.52 20.19 -21.63
C GLN A 192 33.63 20.90 -20.28
N ALA A 193 32.53 21.44 -19.74
CA ALA A 193 32.54 22.14 -18.46
C ALA A 193 33.06 21.27 -17.30
N ALA A 194 32.70 19.99 -17.28
CA ALA A 194 33.23 19.04 -16.30
C ALA A 194 34.72 18.70 -16.55
N LEU A 195 35.15 18.52 -17.80
CA LEU A 195 36.57 18.32 -18.13
C LEU A 195 37.43 19.51 -17.68
N ASP A 196 36.93 20.74 -17.89
CA ASP A 196 37.61 21.98 -17.49
C ASP A 196 37.74 22.08 -15.97
N GLN A 197 36.66 21.76 -15.24
CA GLN A 197 36.68 21.73 -13.78
C GLN A 197 37.70 20.71 -13.24
N GLY A 198 37.79 19.54 -13.89
CA GLY A 198 38.75 18.50 -13.56
C GLY A 198 40.17 18.73 -14.08
N LYS A 199 40.38 19.76 -14.91
CA LYS A 199 41.62 19.97 -15.68
C LYS A 199 42.07 18.71 -16.44
N ILE A 200 41.12 17.94 -16.94
CA ILE A 200 41.40 16.69 -17.66
C ILE A 200 41.80 17.02 -19.09
N THR A 201 42.98 16.55 -19.50
CA THR A 201 43.55 16.76 -20.84
C THR A 201 43.96 15.43 -21.45
N ALA A 202 44.31 15.41 -22.74
CA ALA A 202 44.82 14.19 -23.40
C ALA A 202 46.11 13.63 -22.75
N ALA A 203 46.84 14.46 -21.99
CA ALA A 203 48.04 14.07 -21.26
C ALA A 203 47.75 13.55 -19.83
N SER A 204 46.50 13.58 -19.38
CA SER A 204 46.14 13.11 -18.04
C SER A 204 46.40 11.60 -17.89
N PRO A 205 47.01 11.16 -16.77
CA PRO A 205 47.31 9.74 -16.57
C PRO A 205 46.02 8.93 -16.43
N VAL A 206 45.87 7.91 -17.28
CA VAL A 206 44.72 7.00 -17.23
C VAL A 206 45.05 5.82 -16.31
N PRO A 207 44.18 5.49 -15.33
CA PRO A 207 44.38 4.32 -14.49
C PRO A 207 44.51 3.04 -15.32
N THR A 208 45.42 2.14 -14.92
CA THR A 208 45.58 0.83 -15.58
C THR A 208 44.25 0.11 -15.72
N GLY A 209 43.93 -0.40 -16.91
CA GLY A 209 42.65 -1.05 -17.21
C GLY A 209 41.49 -0.07 -17.48
N GLY A 210 41.78 1.22 -17.68
CA GLY A 210 40.84 2.23 -18.16
C GLY A 210 41.18 2.74 -19.55
N GLU A 211 40.21 3.34 -20.23
CA GLU A 211 40.42 4.08 -21.48
C GLU A 211 39.72 5.45 -21.39
N MET A 212 40.48 6.52 -21.63
CA MET A 212 39.92 7.85 -21.90
C MET A 212 39.90 8.02 -23.42
N ARG A 213 38.72 8.12 -24.02
CA ARG A 213 38.62 8.27 -25.47
C ARG A 213 38.98 9.70 -25.88
N LEU A 214 39.65 9.84 -27.02
CA LEU A 214 40.00 11.13 -27.62
C LEU A 214 39.09 11.39 -28.83
N GLY A 215 38.76 12.66 -29.07
CA GLY A 215 38.06 13.13 -30.25
C GLY A 215 39.00 13.27 -31.46
N ALA A 216 38.43 13.65 -32.61
CA ALA A 216 39.20 13.88 -33.83
C ALA A 216 40.18 15.08 -33.72
N ASP A 217 39.94 15.99 -32.76
CA ASP A 217 40.79 17.12 -32.40
C ASP A 217 41.97 16.74 -31.48
N GLY A 218 42.07 15.46 -31.07
CA GLY A 218 43.07 14.98 -30.12
C GLY A 218 42.78 15.36 -28.66
N ALA A 219 41.68 16.07 -28.37
CA ALA A 219 41.26 16.38 -27.01
C ALA A 219 40.41 15.22 -26.43
N PRO A 220 40.26 15.10 -25.09
CA PRO A 220 39.34 14.13 -24.51
C PRO A 220 37.94 14.26 -25.11
N SER A 221 37.36 13.15 -25.57
CA SER A 221 36.03 13.14 -26.18
C SER A 221 34.93 13.36 -25.14
N GLY A 222 35.24 13.25 -23.85
CA GLY A 222 34.26 13.22 -22.75
C GLY A 222 33.75 11.82 -22.42
N LEU A 223 34.30 10.76 -23.03
CA LEU A 223 33.95 9.38 -22.71
C LEU A 223 35.10 8.66 -21.99
N PHE A 224 34.78 8.06 -20.85
CA PHE A 224 35.72 7.33 -20.00
C PHE A 224 35.19 5.91 -19.78
N LEU A 225 36.00 4.90 -20.08
CA LEU A 225 35.63 3.50 -19.97
C LEU A 225 36.41 2.81 -18.84
N ASN A 226 35.75 1.83 -18.23
CA ASN A 226 36.29 0.98 -17.17
C ASN A 226 36.90 1.82 -16.04
N ARG A 227 38.18 1.59 -15.72
CA ARG A 227 38.84 2.30 -14.62
C ARG A 227 39.08 3.79 -14.89
N ALA A 228 38.94 4.25 -16.14
CA ALA A 228 39.05 5.68 -16.46
C ALA A 228 37.86 6.48 -15.91
N SER A 229 36.71 5.85 -15.64
CA SER A 229 35.56 6.50 -14.99
C SER A 229 35.94 7.15 -13.64
N GLN A 230 36.93 6.57 -12.94
CA GLN A 230 37.46 7.11 -11.68
C GLN A 230 38.06 8.51 -11.83
N MET A 231 38.55 8.87 -13.03
CA MET A 231 39.05 10.21 -13.30
C MET A 231 37.94 11.25 -13.21
N VAL A 232 36.73 10.89 -13.66
CA VAL A 232 35.57 11.76 -13.60
C VAL A 232 34.94 11.74 -12.20
N ASP A 233 34.85 10.58 -11.55
CA ASP A 233 34.33 10.50 -10.18
C ASP A 233 35.18 11.35 -9.20
N ALA A 234 36.49 11.43 -9.40
CA ALA A 234 37.40 12.20 -8.54
C ALA A 234 37.21 13.73 -8.61
N ILE A 235 36.54 14.24 -9.66
CA ILE A 235 36.33 15.68 -9.86
C ILE A 235 34.91 16.12 -9.48
N VAL A 236 34.00 15.16 -9.27
CA VAL A 236 32.64 15.44 -8.77
C VAL A 236 32.77 15.97 -7.34
N PRO A 237 32.21 17.17 -7.05
CA PRO A 237 32.31 17.73 -5.71
C PRO A 237 31.54 16.89 -4.69
N PRO A 238 31.98 16.85 -3.41
CA PRO A 238 31.20 16.24 -2.34
C PRO A 238 29.79 16.82 -2.27
N VAL A 239 28.81 15.97 -1.97
CA VAL A 239 27.40 16.39 -1.90
C VAL A 239 27.21 17.40 -0.76
N PRO A 240 26.76 18.65 -1.04
CA PRO A 240 26.48 19.61 0.01
C PRO A 240 25.32 19.15 0.90
N GLN A 241 25.36 19.46 2.20
CA GLN A 241 24.33 19.03 3.15
C GLN A 241 22.88 19.40 2.71
N PRO A 242 22.58 20.61 2.17
CA PRO A 242 21.23 20.90 1.68
C PRO A 242 20.76 19.98 0.53
N VAL A 243 21.69 19.54 -0.31
CA VAL A 243 21.44 18.57 -1.39
C VAL A 243 21.20 17.18 -0.80
N ALA A 244 22.02 16.75 0.17
CA ALA A 244 21.82 15.49 0.88
C ALA A 244 20.45 15.44 1.58
N ALA A 245 20.03 16.53 2.25
CA ALA A 245 18.70 16.64 2.87
C ALA A 245 17.57 16.56 1.83
N ARG A 246 17.75 17.16 0.65
CA ARG A 246 16.79 17.05 -0.46
C ARG A 246 16.69 15.62 -0.98
N HIS A 247 17.81 14.94 -1.19
CA HIS A 247 17.85 13.53 -1.60
C HIS A 247 17.18 12.64 -0.55
N ALA A 248 17.56 12.76 0.73
CA ALA A 248 16.96 12.02 1.83
C ALA A 248 15.43 12.17 1.86
N LEU A 249 14.92 13.40 1.81
CA LEU A 249 13.47 13.64 1.78
C LEU A 249 12.79 13.06 0.55
N ARG A 250 13.44 13.10 -0.61
CA ARG A 250 12.88 12.53 -1.83
C ARG A 250 12.80 11.01 -1.76
N GLY A 251 13.87 10.36 -1.30
CA GLY A 251 13.90 8.92 -1.06
C GLY A 251 12.84 8.49 -0.06
N LEU A 252 12.77 9.13 1.11
CA LEU A 252 11.78 8.81 2.14
C LEU A 252 10.34 9.02 1.65
N LYS A 253 10.07 10.05 0.83
CA LYS A 253 8.75 10.25 0.21
C LYS A 253 8.41 9.17 -0.80
N GLN A 254 9.40 8.69 -1.56
CA GLN A 254 9.19 7.57 -2.47
C GLN A 254 8.89 6.29 -1.68
N MET A 255 9.68 5.97 -0.66
CA MET A 255 9.43 4.82 0.22
C MET A 255 8.04 4.90 0.89
N ALA A 256 7.62 6.09 1.33
CA ALA A 256 6.27 6.32 1.87
C ALA A 256 5.17 6.05 0.83
N ARG A 257 5.40 6.44 -0.42
CA ARG A 257 4.52 6.17 -1.56
C ARG A 257 4.42 4.68 -1.87
N ASP A 258 5.50 3.94 -1.70
CA ASP A 258 5.55 2.49 -1.90
C ASP A 258 5.07 1.70 -0.67
N GLY A 259 4.53 2.40 0.33
CA GLY A 259 3.81 1.80 1.46
C GLY A 259 4.65 1.61 2.71
N TYR A 260 5.95 1.95 2.68
CA TYR A 260 6.83 1.80 3.84
C TYR A 260 6.61 2.90 4.87
N VAL A 261 6.47 2.49 6.13
CA VAL A 261 6.34 3.40 7.29
C VAL A 261 7.65 3.55 8.05
N THR A 262 8.58 2.61 7.86
CA THR A 262 9.91 2.58 8.45
C THR A 262 10.90 2.04 7.43
N VAL A 263 12.10 2.58 7.45
CA VAL A 263 13.23 2.09 6.64
C VAL A 263 14.46 1.93 7.52
N HIS A 264 15.30 0.94 7.25
CA HIS A 264 16.59 0.78 7.90
C HIS A 264 17.68 1.25 6.94
N GLU A 265 18.27 2.42 7.21
CA GLU A 265 19.33 2.99 6.37
C GLU A 265 20.65 2.28 6.67
N ALA A 266 21.13 1.50 5.71
CA ALA A 266 22.30 0.66 5.90
C ALA A 266 23.60 1.40 5.58
N GLY A 267 24.39 1.72 6.61
CA GLY A 267 25.71 2.34 6.43
C GLY A 267 25.66 3.86 6.35
N ALA A 268 24.83 4.49 7.19
CA ALA A 268 24.80 5.93 7.36
C ALA A 268 26.16 6.44 7.86
N ASP A 269 26.84 7.22 7.02
CA ASP A 269 28.10 7.91 7.34
C ASP A 269 27.86 9.26 8.05
N SER A 270 28.93 10.03 8.28
CA SER A 270 28.85 11.34 8.95
C SER A 270 27.90 12.32 8.25
N LEU A 271 27.88 12.35 6.91
CA LEU A 271 27.01 13.25 6.16
C LEU A 271 25.55 12.81 6.25
N ALA A 272 25.29 11.50 6.09
CA ALA A 272 23.96 10.93 6.23
C ALA A 272 23.41 11.17 7.65
N MET A 273 24.21 10.89 8.69
CA MET A 273 23.78 11.09 10.08
C MET A 273 23.51 12.56 10.40
N ALA A 274 24.39 13.49 9.98
CA ALA A 274 24.15 14.92 10.16
C ALA A 274 22.87 15.39 9.43
N THR A 275 22.61 14.84 8.24
CA THR A 275 21.41 15.11 7.45
C THR A 275 20.15 14.60 8.15
N LEU A 276 20.16 13.36 8.64
CA LEU A 276 19.01 12.75 9.30
C LEU A 276 18.69 13.42 10.63
N GLN A 277 19.72 13.76 11.43
CA GLN A 277 19.55 14.52 12.67
C GLN A 277 18.95 15.91 12.41
N GLN A 278 19.46 16.62 11.39
CA GLN A 278 18.88 17.91 10.98
C GLN A 278 17.40 17.78 10.59
N LEU A 279 17.04 16.75 9.81
CA LEU A 279 15.65 16.52 9.40
C LEU A 279 14.76 16.15 10.59
N GLU A 280 15.27 15.39 11.56
CA GLU A 280 14.57 15.04 12.79
C GLU A 280 14.33 16.28 13.68
N ASP A 281 15.36 17.10 13.90
CA ASP A 281 15.26 18.35 14.66
C ASP A 281 14.22 19.31 14.04
N GLN A 282 14.13 19.32 12.71
CA GLN A 282 13.16 20.10 11.96
C GLN A 282 11.76 19.43 11.87
N ARG A 283 11.60 18.20 12.39
CA ARG A 283 10.39 17.37 12.29
C ARG A 283 9.92 17.15 10.85
N ARG A 284 10.87 16.93 9.94
CA ARG A 284 10.64 16.81 8.49
C ARG A 284 10.70 15.37 7.97
N LEU A 285 11.09 14.39 8.79
CA LEU A 285 11.06 12.98 8.39
C LEU A 285 9.59 12.53 8.14
N PRO A 286 9.22 12.12 6.91
CA PRO A 286 7.86 11.70 6.62
C PRO A 286 7.56 10.27 7.10
N ILE A 287 8.60 9.44 7.24
CA ILE A 287 8.54 8.05 7.73
C ILE A 287 9.70 7.82 8.71
N ARG A 288 9.65 6.74 9.47
CA ARG A 288 10.67 6.45 10.49
C ARG A 288 11.95 5.90 9.86
N VAL A 289 13.09 6.19 10.50
CA VAL A 289 14.41 5.77 10.07
C VAL A 289 15.12 5.06 11.21
N TYR A 290 15.47 3.79 10.98
CA TYR A 290 16.41 3.04 11.80
C TYR A 290 17.79 3.12 11.14
N ALA A 291 18.62 4.05 11.59
CA ALA A 291 19.93 4.26 11.01
C ALA A 291 20.93 3.20 11.51
N MET A 292 21.62 2.56 10.56
CA MET A 292 22.77 1.71 10.82
C MET A 292 24.04 2.48 10.49
N LEU A 293 24.85 2.79 11.49
CA LEU A 293 26.09 3.54 11.30
C LEU A 293 27.07 2.79 10.40
N SER A 294 27.76 3.48 9.51
CA SER A 294 28.79 2.86 8.69
C SER A 294 30.02 2.50 9.53
N LEU A 295 30.39 1.22 9.60
CA LEU A 295 31.64 0.79 10.22
C LEU A 295 32.88 1.35 9.50
N ARG A 296 32.74 1.75 8.23
CA ARG A 296 33.82 2.35 7.44
C ARG A 296 34.12 3.81 7.83
N ASP A 297 33.24 4.47 8.59
CA ASP A 297 33.43 5.82 9.10
C ASP A 297 33.95 5.77 10.54
N ALA A 298 35.26 5.53 10.71
CA ALA A 298 35.88 5.39 12.03
C ALA A 298 35.69 6.62 12.95
N PRO A 299 35.78 7.88 12.46
CA PRO A 299 35.44 9.06 13.27
C PRO A 299 34.01 9.03 13.83
N LEU A 300 33.02 8.78 12.99
CA LEU A 300 31.61 8.66 13.41
C LEU A 300 31.44 7.54 14.43
N MET A 301 32.05 6.38 14.17
CA MET A 301 31.96 5.22 15.05
C MET A 301 32.55 5.51 16.43
N LYS A 302 33.70 6.17 16.53
CA LYS A 302 34.28 6.56 17.82
C LYS A 302 33.34 7.47 18.62
N GLN A 303 32.69 8.43 17.96
CA GLN A 303 31.71 9.32 18.59
C GLN A 303 30.51 8.53 19.14
N TRP A 304 29.95 7.61 18.35
CA TRP A 304 28.78 6.84 18.74
C TRP A 304 29.06 5.74 19.75
N ILE A 305 30.24 5.11 19.71
CA ILE A 305 30.67 4.16 20.73
C ILE A 305 30.76 4.85 22.10
N ALA A 306 31.28 6.08 22.15
CA ALA A 306 31.31 6.88 23.38
C ALA A 306 29.91 7.29 23.87
N ARG A 307 28.97 7.55 22.95
CA ARG A 307 27.58 7.91 23.26
C ARG A 307 26.71 6.72 23.67
N GLY A 308 26.94 5.55 23.07
CA GLY A 308 26.06 4.39 23.11
C GLY A 308 24.88 4.47 22.13
N PRO A 309 24.17 3.34 21.93
CA PRO A 309 23.02 3.26 21.03
C PRO A 309 21.83 4.09 21.54
N ASP A 310 21.12 4.71 20.61
CA ASP A 310 19.85 5.39 20.89
C ASP A 310 18.71 4.38 21.08
N LYS A 311 17.98 4.51 22.19
CA LYS A 311 16.87 3.64 22.56
C LYS A 311 15.54 4.39 22.67
N ASP A 312 15.51 5.67 22.28
CA ASP A 312 14.27 6.43 22.30
C ASP A 312 13.26 5.86 21.28
N SER A 313 12.11 5.43 21.78
CA SER A 313 10.99 4.98 20.94
C SER A 313 9.97 6.11 20.69
N GLY A 314 10.23 7.33 21.14
CA GLY A 314 9.45 8.51 20.77
C GLY A 314 9.85 9.13 19.42
N SER A 315 11.12 8.98 19.05
CA SER A 315 11.74 9.63 17.88
C SER A 315 11.39 8.97 16.54
N MET A 316 11.43 9.73 15.45
CA MET A 316 11.30 9.20 14.09
C MET A 316 12.66 8.70 13.55
N LEU A 317 13.77 9.18 14.11
CA LEU A 317 15.12 8.66 13.87
C LEU A 317 15.61 7.87 15.09
N VAL A 318 16.09 6.65 14.86
CA VAL A 318 16.72 5.81 15.89
C VAL A 318 18.06 5.30 15.36
N THR A 319 19.08 5.30 16.20
CA THR A 319 20.43 4.83 15.84
C THR A 319 20.93 3.81 16.86
N GLN A 320 20.62 2.53 16.63
CA GLN A 320 20.96 1.42 17.51
C GLN A 320 21.79 0.31 16.81
N SER A 321 22.09 0.49 15.52
CA SER A 321 22.75 -0.52 14.69
C SER A 321 23.97 0.03 13.97
N VAL A 322 24.85 -0.87 13.54
CA VAL A 322 26.07 -0.61 12.77
C VAL A 322 26.07 -1.55 11.57
N LYS A 323 26.27 -1.00 10.37
CA LYS A 323 26.49 -1.76 9.13
C LYS A 323 27.97 -2.05 8.96
N ALA A 324 28.32 -3.33 8.90
CA ALA A 324 29.66 -3.81 8.59
C ALA A 324 29.69 -4.57 7.25
N TYR A 325 30.88 -4.72 6.67
CA TYR A 325 31.09 -5.25 5.33
C TYR A 325 32.11 -6.37 5.36
N TYR A 326 31.70 -7.63 5.17
CA TYR A 326 32.58 -8.77 5.34
C TYR A 326 33.13 -9.34 4.02
N ASP A 327 32.30 -9.51 3.00
CA ASP A 327 32.70 -9.98 1.66
C ASP A 327 31.96 -9.24 0.53
N GLY A 328 32.24 -9.59 -0.73
CA GLY A 328 31.61 -8.96 -1.90
C GLY A 328 30.36 -9.66 -2.42
N ALA A 329 29.85 -9.20 -3.56
CA ALA A 329 28.67 -9.77 -4.21
C ALA A 329 28.96 -11.09 -4.96
N LEU A 330 27.93 -11.93 -5.09
CA LEU A 330 28.05 -13.22 -5.80
C LEU A 330 28.28 -13.01 -7.30
N GLY A 331 27.55 -12.07 -7.93
CA GLY A 331 27.58 -11.83 -9.38
C GLY A 331 28.96 -11.42 -9.91
N SER A 332 29.64 -10.50 -9.20
CA SER A 332 31.00 -10.03 -9.50
C SER A 332 32.11 -10.98 -9.06
N ARG A 333 31.75 -12.14 -8.51
CA ARG A 333 32.66 -13.12 -7.89
C ARG A 333 33.44 -12.54 -6.69
N GLY A 334 32.85 -11.58 -5.98
CA GLY A 334 33.45 -10.97 -4.79
C GLY A 334 33.15 -11.75 -3.50
N ALA A 335 32.03 -12.46 -3.46
CA ALA A 335 31.58 -13.21 -2.29
C ALA A 335 32.57 -14.32 -1.88
N ARG A 336 32.72 -14.50 -0.57
CA ARG A 336 33.70 -15.42 0.00
C ARG A 336 33.14 -16.84 0.05
N LEU A 337 33.66 -17.72 -0.80
CA LEU A 337 33.17 -19.10 -0.92
C LEU A 337 34.08 -20.14 -0.23
N LEU A 338 33.49 -21.23 0.28
CA LEU A 338 34.22 -22.37 0.86
C LEU A 338 35.08 -23.09 -0.20
N GLU A 339 34.54 -23.20 -1.40
CA GLU A 339 35.16 -23.80 -2.58
C GLU A 339 35.25 -22.77 -3.70
N ASP A 340 36.05 -23.06 -4.74
CA ASP A 340 36.19 -22.17 -5.90
C ASP A 340 34.84 -21.87 -6.54
N TYR A 341 34.69 -20.69 -7.15
CA TYR A 341 33.55 -20.42 -8.03
C TYR A 341 33.48 -21.50 -9.12
N ALA A 342 32.30 -22.07 -9.33
CA ALA A 342 32.12 -23.17 -10.28
C ALA A 342 32.49 -22.77 -11.72
N ASP A 343 32.35 -21.49 -12.05
CA ASP A 343 32.71 -20.90 -13.34
C ASP A 343 34.05 -20.15 -13.34
N LYS A 344 34.81 -20.21 -12.25
CA LYS A 344 36.14 -19.60 -12.15
C LYS A 344 37.03 -20.38 -11.16
N PRO A 345 37.63 -21.50 -11.59
CA PRO A 345 38.58 -22.26 -10.80
C PRO A 345 39.72 -21.39 -10.26
N GLY A 346 40.19 -21.68 -9.04
CA GLY A 346 41.23 -20.93 -8.33
C GLY A 346 40.77 -19.62 -7.68
N HIS A 347 39.49 -19.24 -7.79
CA HIS A 347 38.96 -17.99 -7.25
C HIS A 347 37.88 -18.25 -6.20
N ARG A 348 37.99 -17.62 -5.01
CA ARG A 348 37.06 -17.79 -3.86
C ARG A 348 36.57 -16.47 -3.24
N GLY A 349 36.68 -15.37 -3.97
CA GLY A 349 36.34 -14.03 -3.46
C GLY A 349 37.32 -13.48 -2.43
N ILE A 350 36.96 -12.34 -1.82
CA ILE A 350 37.77 -11.58 -0.85
C ILE A 350 36.91 -11.35 0.40
N SER A 351 37.49 -11.45 1.60
CA SER A 351 36.77 -11.19 2.86
C SER A 351 37.60 -10.46 3.90
N GLY A 352 36.95 -10.12 5.02
CA GLY A 352 37.56 -9.59 6.22
C GLY A 352 38.23 -8.24 5.98
N ALA A 353 39.40 -8.03 6.59
CA ALA A 353 40.15 -6.78 6.45
C ALA A 353 40.47 -6.44 4.98
N GLY A 354 40.71 -7.45 4.13
CA GLY A 354 40.95 -7.26 2.69
C GLY A 354 39.75 -6.69 1.93
N TYR A 355 38.53 -6.86 2.46
CA TYR A 355 37.30 -6.24 1.93
C TYR A 355 36.89 -4.95 2.68
N GLY A 356 37.57 -4.64 3.79
CA GLY A 356 37.30 -3.47 4.62
C GLY A 356 36.49 -3.77 5.89
N PHE A 357 36.50 -5.00 6.39
CA PHE A 357 35.97 -5.33 7.71
C PHE A 357 36.97 -4.97 8.81
N ASP A 358 36.68 -3.93 9.59
CA ASP A 358 37.45 -3.60 10.80
C ASP A 358 36.92 -4.42 12.00
N ARG A 359 37.63 -5.51 12.30
CA ARG A 359 37.25 -6.45 13.36
C ARG A 359 37.28 -5.82 14.74
N ASP A 360 38.26 -4.96 15.03
CA ASP A 360 38.44 -4.38 16.35
C ASP A 360 37.41 -3.29 16.62
N LEU A 361 37.09 -2.48 15.60
CA LEU A 361 36.02 -1.50 15.70
C LEU A 361 34.64 -2.17 15.82
N ALA A 362 34.40 -3.25 15.08
CA ALA A 362 33.17 -4.04 15.19
C ALA A 362 32.98 -4.60 16.60
N ARG A 363 34.04 -5.13 17.20
CA ARG A 363 34.02 -5.61 18.60
C ARG A 363 33.72 -4.49 19.59
N GLN A 364 34.35 -3.34 19.44
CA GLN A 364 34.07 -2.17 20.29
C GLN A 364 32.61 -1.74 20.21
N ALA A 365 32.03 -1.69 19.00
CA ALA A 365 30.61 -1.37 18.82
C ALA A 365 29.68 -2.41 19.46
N LEU A 366 29.99 -3.70 19.28
CA LEU A 366 29.26 -4.80 19.90
C LEU A 366 29.28 -4.70 21.44
N THR A 367 30.46 -4.48 22.03
CA THR A 367 30.62 -4.29 23.49
C THR A 367 29.90 -3.03 24.00
N ALA A 368 29.85 -1.96 23.19
CA ALA A 368 29.09 -0.76 23.50
C ALA A 368 27.55 -0.94 23.41
N GLY A 369 27.08 -2.12 23.00
CA GLY A 369 25.67 -2.48 22.99
C GLY A 369 24.97 -2.24 21.65
N PHE A 370 25.71 -1.94 20.58
CA PHE A 370 25.12 -1.82 19.24
C PHE A 370 24.77 -3.20 18.67
N GLN A 371 23.66 -3.25 17.94
CA GLN A 371 23.40 -4.34 17.01
C GLN A 371 24.39 -4.25 15.84
N LEU A 372 24.96 -5.38 15.43
CA LEU A 372 25.74 -5.44 14.19
C LEU A 372 24.87 -6.04 13.08
N GLY A 373 24.77 -5.33 11.96
CA GLY A 373 24.31 -5.84 10.67
C GLY A 373 25.50 -6.04 9.75
N ILE A 374 25.91 -7.29 9.53
CA ILE A 374 27.14 -7.61 8.81
C ILE A 374 26.78 -8.15 7.43
N HIS A 375 27.17 -7.45 6.37
CA HIS A 375 27.05 -7.95 4.99
C HIS A 375 27.93 -9.20 4.81
N ALA A 376 27.28 -10.34 4.54
CA ALA A 376 27.95 -11.58 4.16
C ALA A 376 27.10 -12.37 3.15
N ILE A 377 27.62 -12.55 1.94
CA ILE A 377 26.91 -13.23 0.84
C ILE A 377 27.37 -14.68 0.68
N GLY A 378 28.68 -14.93 0.65
CA GLY A 378 29.21 -16.26 0.36
C GLY A 378 29.10 -17.22 1.54
N ASP A 379 29.14 -18.53 1.28
CA ASP A 379 29.01 -19.56 2.32
C ASP A 379 30.17 -19.55 3.32
N ALA A 380 31.41 -19.30 2.87
CA ALA A 380 32.53 -19.08 3.78
C ALA A 380 32.41 -17.73 4.49
N GLY A 381 31.96 -16.67 3.81
CA GLY A 381 31.70 -15.37 4.44
C GLY A 381 30.72 -15.47 5.62
N ASN A 382 29.58 -16.13 5.40
CA ASN A 382 28.58 -16.40 6.43
C ASN A 382 29.17 -17.21 7.60
N ARG A 383 29.92 -18.28 7.31
CA ARG A 383 30.58 -19.09 8.35
C ARG A 383 31.55 -18.28 9.19
N GLU A 384 32.43 -17.52 8.55
CA GLU A 384 33.46 -16.73 9.23
C GLU A 384 32.83 -15.61 10.09
N VAL A 385 31.72 -15.01 9.65
CA VAL A 385 30.93 -14.06 10.47
C VAL A 385 30.28 -14.74 11.67
N LEU A 386 29.72 -15.94 11.50
CA LEU A 386 29.18 -16.72 12.62
C LEU A 386 30.28 -17.11 13.62
N ASP A 387 31.48 -17.45 13.15
CA ASP A 387 32.64 -17.74 13.99
C ASP A 387 33.08 -16.49 14.78
N PHE A 388 33.09 -15.32 14.14
CA PHE A 388 33.35 -14.04 14.79
C PHE A 388 32.34 -13.77 15.91
N LEU A 389 31.04 -13.80 15.60
CA LEU A 389 29.99 -13.55 16.59
C LEU A 389 29.99 -14.58 17.72
N GLU A 390 30.18 -15.87 17.41
CA GLU A 390 30.24 -16.93 18.43
C GLU A 390 31.42 -16.73 19.38
N THR A 391 32.58 -16.33 18.86
CA THR A 391 33.76 -16.02 19.68
C THR A 391 33.47 -14.85 20.63
N ASP A 392 32.89 -13.79 20.09
CA ASP A 392 32.59 -12.57 20.84
C ASP A 392 31.44 -12.78 21.86
N PHE A 393 30.44 -13.60 21.56
CA PHE A 393 29.38 -13.95 22.52
C PHE A 393 29.88 -14.85 23.65
N LYS A 394 30.90 -15.68 23.42
CA LYS A 394 31.54 -16.45 24.50
C LYS A 394 32.31 -15.53 25.44
N ALA A 395 32.95 -14.48 24.91
CA ALA A 395 33.66 -13.49 25.71
C ALA A 395 32.71 -12.53 26.44
N ASP A 396 31.62 -12.11 25.79
CA ASP A 396 30.56 -11.28 26.37
C ASP A 396 29.16 -11.85 26.05
N PRO A 397 28.61 -12.72 26.92
CA PRO A 397 27.27 -13.29 26.72
C PRO A 397 26.13 -12.26 26.68
N LYS A 398 26.34 -11.02 27.15
CA LYS A 398 25.32 -9.98 27.07
C LYS A 398 25.18 -9.45 25.65
N ALA A 399 26.26 -9.43 24.87
CA ALA A 399 26.26 -8.98 23.49
C ALA A 399 25.32 -9.81 22.61
N ALA A 400 25.19 -11.12 22.88
CA ALA A 400 24.26 -12.01 22.17
C ALA A 400 22.78 -11.54 22.20
N ARG A 401 22.41 -10.66 23.14
CA ARG A 401 21.04 -10.12 23.26
C ARG A 401 20.74 -8.99 22.27
N ASN A 402 21.75 -8.47 21.57
CA ASN A 402 21.60 -7.33 20.66
C ASN A 402 21.12 -7.71 19.26
N ARG A 403 20.45 -8.87 19.12
CA ARG A 403 19.73 -9.32 17.91
C ARG A 403 20.56 -9.12 16.63
N HIS A 404 21.85 -9.46 16.69
CA HIS A 404 22.77 -9.29 15.56
C HIS A 404 22.21 -9.95 14.31
N ARG A 405 22.54 -9.40 13.14
CA ARG A 405 21.99 -9.85 11.88
C ARG A 405 23.07 -9.95 10.81
N ILE A 406 22.93 -10.95 9.95
CA ILE A 406 23.69 -11.03 8.72
C ILE A 406 22.82 -10.44 7.62
N GLU A 407 23.34 -9.41 6.95
CA GLU A 407 22.71 -8.84 5.77
C GLU A 407 22.98 -9.74 4.57
N HIS A 408 21.96 -9.88 3.73
CA HIS A 408 21.80 -10.85 2.65
C HIS A 408 21.64 -12.29 3.13
N ALA A 409 22.59 -12.80 3.92
CA ALA A 409 22.69 -14.22 4.28
C ALA A 409 22.43 -15.13 3.05
N GLN A 410 22.97 -14.69 1.91
CA GLN A 410 22.49 -15.09 0.58
C GLN A 410 22.83 -16.54 0.29
N VAL A 411 24.04 -16.97 0.63
CA VAL A 411 24.49 -18.36 0.51
C VAL A 411 24.95 -18.83 1.88
N VAL A 412 24.15 -19.69 2.52
CA VAL A 412 24.49 -20.31 3.81
C VAL A 412 24.65 -21.80 3.61
N ALA A 413 25.84 -22.32 3.90
CA ALA A 413 26.08 -23.76 3.80
C ALA A 413 25.11 -24.52 4.72
N PRO A 414 24.52 -25.66 4.29
CA PRO A 414 23.52 -26.39 5.09
C PRO A 414 23.96 -26.68 6.53
N GLN A 415 25.23 -27.04 6.74
CA GLN A 415 25.80 -27.28 8.07
C GLN A 415 25.85 -26.04 8.99
N ASP A 416 25.83 -24.83 8.43
CA ASP A 416 25.88 -23.57 9.19
C ASP A 416 24.48 -23.00 9.46
N GLN A 417 23.44 -23.45 8.73
CA GLN A 417 22.07 -22.94 8.90
C GLN A 417 21.54 -23.04 10.36
N PRO A 418 21.74 -24.15 11.10
CA PRO A 418 21.31 -24.23 12.51
C PRO A 418 22.05 -23.28 13.44
N ARG A 419 23.24 -22.79 13.04
CA ARG A 419 24.05 -21.88 13.87
C ARG A 419 23.40 -20.51 14.00
N LEU A 420 22.68 -20.04 12.97
CA LEU A 420 21.96 -18.76 13.05
C LEU A 420 20.95 -18.79 14.21
N ALA A 421 20.14 -19.85 14.29
CA ALA A 421 19.18 -20.02 15.37
C ALA A 421 19.86 -20.17 16.75
N LYS A 422 20.90 -21.02 16.83
CA LYS A 422 21.66 -21.26 18.07
C LYS A 422 22.28 -19.98 18.64
N LEU A 423 22.76 -19.09 17.77
CA LEU A 423 23.38 -17.82 18.15
C LEU A 423 22.37 -16.66 18.27
N GLY A 424 21.10 -16.87 17.89
CA GLY A 424 20.09 -15.82 17.85
C GLY A 424 20.33 -14.76 16.77
N VAL A 425 21.05 -15.12 15.71
CA VAL A 425 21.39 -14.24 14.58
C VAL A 425 20.23 -14.22 13.58
N ILE A 426 19.81 -13.03 13.17
CA ILE A 426 18.76 -12.82 12.17
C ILE A 426 19.36 -12.94 10.77
N ALA A 427 18.68 -13.65 9.87
CA ALA A 427 18.95 -13.54 8.44
C ALA A 427 18.11 -12.38 7.86
N SER A 428 18.78 -11.32 7.41
CA SER A 428 18.18 -10.20 6.68
C SER A 428 18.34 -10.49 5.19
N MET A 429 17.25 -10.76 4.48
CA MET A 429 17.31 -11.36 3.13
C MET A 429 16.42 -10.63 2.13
N GLU A 430 16.74 -10.75 0.84
CA GLU A 430 16.06 -10.03 -0.24
C GLU A 430 15.32 -10.98 -1.19
N PRO A 431 13.98 -11.10 -1.09
CA PRO A 431 13.21 -11.92 -2.02
C PRO A 431 13.39 -11.54 -3.51
N PRO A 432 13.45 -10.25 -3.90
CA PRO A 432 13.74 -9.87 -5.29
C PRO A 432 15.10 -10.42 -5.79
N HIS A 433 16.18 -10.30 -5.01
CA HIS A 433 17.51 -10.81 -5.39
C HIS A 433 17.46 -12.29 -5.79
N ALA A 434 16.68 -13.11 -5.09
CA ALA A 434 16.62 -14.54 -5.40
C ALA A 434 16.19 -14.82 -6.85
N VAL A 435 15.19 -14.09 -7.35
CA VAL A 435 14.65 -14.33 -8.70
C VAL A 435 15.35 -13.51 -9.77
N GLU A 436 16.01 -12.40 -9.40
CA GLU A 436 16.86 -11.61 -10.30
C GLU A 436 18.23 -12.28 -10.53
N ASP A 437 18.79 -12.96 -9.52
CA ASP A 437 20.07 -13.66 -9.61
C ASP A 437 19.95 -15.08 -10.17
N MET A 438 18.76 -15.66 -10.08
CA MET A 438 18.43 -17.02 -10.57
C MET A 438 19.03 -17.36 -11.94
N PRO A 439 19.00 -16.49 -12.98
CA PRO A 439 19.52 -16.82 -14.31
C PRO A 439 21.01 -17.18 -14.35
N TRP A 440 21.79 -16.80 -13.33
CA TRP A 440 23.24 -16.98 -13.32
C TRP A 440 23.80 -17.55 -12.00
N ALA A 441 23.05 -17.53 -10.90
CA ALA A 441 23.54 -17.93 -9.58
C ALA A 441 24.04 -19.39 -9.55
N GLU A 442 23.35 -20.32 -10.22
CA GLU A 442 23.76 -21.71 -10.30
C GLU A 442 25.07 -21.90 -11.08
N THR A 443 25.34 -21.06 -12.08
CA THR A 443 26.63 -21.05 -12.78
C THR A 443 27.79 -20.64 -11.86
N ARG A 444 27.55 -19.77 -10.88
CA ARG A 444 28.58 -19.34 -9.91
C ARG A 444 28.84 -20.42 -8.85
N LEU A 445 27.80 -21.09 -8.35
CA LEU A 445 27.87 -21.98 -7.18
C LEU A 445 27.93 -23.47 -7.54
N GLY A 446 27.43 -23.85 -8.70
CA GLY A 446 27.22 -25.24 -9.07
C GLY A 446 26.03 -25.89 -8.34
N PRO A 447 25.64 -27.11 -8.76
CA PRO A 447 24.34 -27.72 -8.45
C PRO A 447 24.17 -28.16 -6.98
N GLN A 448 25.26 -28.23 -6.19
CA GLN A 448 25.19 -28.63 -4.78
C GLN A 448 25.11 -27.41 -3.86
N ARG A 449 25.98 -26.40 -4.05
CA ARG A 449 26.05 -25.23 -3.16
C ARG A 449 24.88 -24.28 -3.35
N ILE A 450 24.31 -24.21 -4.55
CA ILE A 450 23.10 -23.42 -4.84
C ILE A 450 21.91 -23.79 -3.94
N LYS A 451 21.87 -25.02 -3.41
CA LYS A 451 20.81 -25.47 -2.48
C LYS A 451 20.86 -24.77 -1.12
N GLY A 452 22.00 -24.17 -0.77
CA GLY A 452 22.13 -23.31 0.41
C GLY A 452 21.88 -21.83 0.12
N ALA A 453 21.58 -21.47 -1.13
CA ALA A 453 21.36 -20.07 -1.53
C ALA A 453 19.88 -19.69 -1.47
N TYR A 454 19.59 -18.49 -0.97
CA TYR A 454 18.23 -17.95 -0.80
C TYR A 454 17.28 -18.91 -0.06
N ALA A 455 17.83 -19.72 0.84
CA ALA A 455 17.16 -20.85 1.45
C ALA A 455 16.39 -20.44 2.72
N TRP A 456 15.53 -19.43 2.59
CA TRP A 456 14.86 -18.82 3.74
C TRP A 456 13.85 -19.77 4.42
N ARG A 457 13.23 -20.72 3.71
CA ARG A 457 12.40 -21.75 4.36
C ARG A 457 13.27 -22.68 5.17
N SER A 458 14.39 -23.13 4.60
CA SER A 458 15.34 -24.00 5.30
C SER A 458 15.89 -23.33 6.56
N LEU A 459 16.33 -22.07 6.47
CA LEU A 459 16.76 -21.27 7.63
C LEU A 459 15.64 -21.17 8.69
N ARG A 460 14.40 -20.92 8.26
CA ARG A 460 13.26 -20.82 9.16
C ARG A 460 12.95 -22.13 9.87
N GLN A 461 13.00 -23.26 9.17
CA GLN A 461 12.80 -24.59 9.74
C GLN A 461 13.86 -24.94 10.80
N GLN A 462 15.07 -24.38 10.67
CA GLN A 462 16.12 -24.49 11.69
C GLN A 462 15.92 -23.53 12.89
N GLY A 463 14.89 -22.68 12.87
CA GLY A 463 14.57 -21.73 13.94
C GLY A 463 15.22 -20.36 13.77
N ALA A 464 15.88 -20.06 12.63
CA ALA A 464 16.43 -18.74 12.38
C ALA A 464 15.29 -17.72 12.19
N ARG A 465 15.49 -16.51 12.71
CA ARG A 465 14.59 -15.38 12.47
C ARG A 465 14.92 -14.74 11.13
N LEU A 466 13.89 -14.29 10.44
CA LEU A 466 14.01 -13.66 9.12
C LEU A 466 13.52 -12.21 9.18
N THR A 467 14.13 -11.35 8.39
CA THR A 467 13.62 -10.02 8.06
C THR A 467 13.83 -9.77 6.57
N PHE A 468 12.89 -9.10 5.90
CA PHE A 468 12.96 -8.89 4.45
C PHE A 468 13.15 -7.43 4.07
N ASN A 469 13.77 -7.24 2.92
CA ASN A 469 14.12 -5.95 2.35
C ASN A 469 14.37 -6.12 0.83
N ALA A 470 14.71 -5.03 0.16
CA ALA A 470 15.07 -5.04 -1.26
C ALA A 470 16.48 -4.50 -1.55
N ASP A 471 17.24 -4.12 -0.53
CA ASP A 471 18.56 -3.48 -0.67
C ASP A 471 18.54 -2.32 -1.70
N ASN A 472 17.44 -1.57 -1.74
CA ASN A 472 17.20 -0.60 -2.80
C ASN A 472 18.21 0.56 -2.72
N PRO A 473 18.77 1.02 -3.86
CA PRO A 473 18.37 0.74 -5.25
C PRO A 473 19.03 -0.48 -5.93
N GLY A 474 19.58 -1.42 -5.17
CA GLY A 474 20.17 -2.67 -5.66
C GLY A 474 19.16 -3.58 -6.38
N SER A 475 17.92 -3.68 -5.88
CA SER A 475 16.82 -4.39 -6.55
C SER A 475 15.51 -3.58 -6.57
N ASP A 476 14.46 -4.13 -7.19
CA ASP A 476 13.14 -3.52 -7.18
C ASP A 476 12.47 -3.63 -5.78
N HIS A 477 12.27 -2.47 -5.14
CA HIS A 477 11.64 -2.32 -3.82
C HIS A 477 10.11 -2.39 -3.79
N SER A 478 9.47 -2.66 -4.92
CA SER A 478 8.02 -2.90 -4.95
C SER A 478 7.65 -4.01 -3.99
N ILE A 479 6.87 -3.67 -2.95
CA ILE A 479 6.39 -4.67 -1.99
C ILE A 479 5.63 -5.81 -2.70
N PHE A 480 4.90 -5.50 -3.78
CA PHE A 480 4.19 -6.50 -4.55
C PHE A 480 5.12 -7.51 -5.23
N TYR A 481 6.28 -7.05 -5.69
CA TYR A 481 7.30 -7.93 -6.21
C TYR A 481 7.96 -8.75 -5.10
N GLY A 482 8.30 -8.11 -3.97
CA GLY A 482 8.84 -8.81 -2.79
C GLY A 482 7.92 -9.90 -2.26
N LEU A 483 6.61 -9.62 -2.14
CA LEU A 483 5.59 -10.59 -1.74
C LEU A 483 5.51 -11.75 -2.75
N HIS A 484 5.42 -11.43 -4.04
CA HIS A 484 5.35 -12.43 -5.11
C HIS A 484 6.59 -13.33 -5.15
N ALA A 485 7.79 -12.75 -5.10
CA ALA A 485 9.05 -13.48 -5.17
C ALA A 485 9.21 -14.43 -3.98
N ALA A 486 8.85 -13.98 -2.76
CA ALA A 486 8.97 -14.80 -1.55
C ALA A 486 8.05 -16.03 -1.55
N ILE A 487 6.81 -15.89 -2.03
CA ILE A 487 5.81 -16.96 -1.97
C ILE A 487 5.79 -17.86 -3.22
N THR A 488 6.30 -17.37 -4.36
CA THR A 488 6.26 -18.11 -5.62
C THR A 488 7.63 -18.52 -6.14
N ARG A 489 8.70 -17.84 -5.73
CA ARG A 489 10.05 -18.01 -6.27
C ARG A 489 10.12 -17.80 -7.79
N ARG A 490 9.30 -16.87 -8.32
CA ARG A 490 9.24 -16.50 -9.74
C ARG A 490 9.49 -15.02 -9.95
N ASP A 491 10.09 -14.68 -11.09
CA ASP A 491 10.26 -13.30 -11.53
C ASP A 491 8.94 -12.66 -12.02
N LYS A 492 9.01 -11.42 -12.51
CA LYS A 492 7.86 -10.66 -13.05
C LYS A 492 7.28 -11.28 -14.33
N SER A 493 8.08 -12.07 -15.04
CA SER A 493 7.69 -12.83 -16.22
C SER A 493 7.14 -14.22 -15.86
N LEU A 494 6.92 -14.49 -14.57
CA LEU A 494 6.41 -15.75 -14.02
C LEU A 494 7.32 -16.95 -14.30
N THR A 495 8.62 -16.70 -14.46
CA THR A 495 9.65 -17.70 -14.77
C THR A 495 10.47 -18.04 -13.52
N PRO A 496 10.86 -19.31 -13.34
CA PRO A 496 10.44 -20.49 -14.08
C PRO A 496 9.03 -20.94 -13.69
N PRO A 497 8.34 -21.69 -14.56
CA PRO A 497 7.10 -22.36 -14.17
C PRO A 497 7.30 -23.20 -12.90
N GLY A 498 6.39 -23.05 -11.93
CA GLY A 498 6.47 -23.74 -10.64
C GLY A 498 7.44 -23.14 -9.61
N GLY A 499 8.26 -22.14 -9.99
CA GLY A 499 9.17 -21.44 -9.08
C GLY A 499 10.56 -22.06 -8.97
N TRP A 500 11.57 -21.23 -8.69
CA TRP A 500 12.96 -21.63 -8.54
C TRP A 500 13.26 -22.11 -7.12
N TYR A 501 13.59 -23.40 -6.95
CA TYR A 501 13.62 -24.08 -5.64
C TYR A 501 12.32 -23.84 -4.85
N PRO A 502 11.16 -24.35 -5.32
CA PRO A 502 9.86 -23.97 -4.78
C PRO A 502 9.62 -24.42 -3.33
N ARG A 503 10.38 -25.41 -2.85
CA ARG A 503 10.36 -25.80 -1.43
C ARG A 503 10.86 -24.68 -0.52
N GLU A 504 11.62 -23.73 -1.06
CA GLU A 504 12.08 -22.57 -0.31
C GLU A 504 10.99 -21.50 -0.16
N ALA A 505 9.83 -21.59 -0.82
CA ALA A 505 8.79 -20.58 -0.69
C ALA A 505 8.29 -20.39 0.76
N LEU A 506 8.03 -19.13 1.12
CA LEU A 506 7.30 -18.80 2.35
C LEU A 506 5.79 -18.76 2.10
N THR A 507 5.01 -18.86 3.18
CA THR A 507 3.59 -18.50 3.11
C THR A 507 3.43 -16.98 3.04
N ILE A 508 2.23 -16.53 2.64
CA ILE A 508 1.93 -15.09 2.59
C ILE A 508 1.97 -14.44 3.97
N GLU A 509 1.49 -15.13 5.02
CA GLU A 509 1.55 -14.61 6.39
C GLU A 509 3.00 -14.38 6.83
N GLU A 510 3.86 -15.39 6.62
CA GLU A 510 5.27 -15.28 6.96
C GLU A 510 5.95 -14.13 6.22
N THR A 511 5.64 -13.99 4.93
CA THR A 511 6.21 -12.93 4.11
C THR A 511 5.77 -11.54 4.57
N VAL A 512 4.48 -11.36 4.87
CA VAL A 512 3.97 -10.07 5.41
C VAL A 512 4.60 -9.79 6.77
N ARG A 513 4.76 -10.79 7.65
CA ARG A 513 5.46 -10.62 8.93
C ARG A 513 6.92 -10.25 8.75
N ALA A 514 7.61 -10.81 7.76
CA ALA A 514 9.01 -10.47 7.44
C ALA A 514 9.20 -9.00 7.05
N TYR A 515 8.20 -8.39 6.40
CA TYR A 515 8.16 -6.95 6.09
C TYR A 515 7.44 -6.10 7.14
N THR A 516 7.02 -6.66 8.28
CA THR A 516 6.30 -5.90 9.32
C THR A 516 6.83 -6.26 10.72
N LEU A 517 6.20 -7.21 11.40
CA LEU A 517 6.50 -7.58 12.77
C LEU A 517 7.94 -8.06 12.98
N TRP A 518 8.47 -8.90 12.09
CA TRP A 518 9.83 -9.41 12.27
C TRP A 518 10.88 -8.37 11.95
N SER A 519 10.60 -7.46 11.00
CA SER A 519 11.42 -6.27 10.79
C SER A 519 11.39 -5.34 12.00
N ALA A 520 10.21 -5.10 12.59
CA ALA A 520 10.08 -4.33 13.82
C ALA A 520 10.84 -5.00 14.97
N TRP A 521 10.77 -6.33 15.09
CA TRP A 521 11.56 -7.09 16.05
C TRP A 521 13.06 -6.97 15.80
N ALA A 522 13.50 -7.02 14.54
CA ALA A 522 14.91 -6.81 14.19
C ALA A 522 15.41 -5.42 14.64
N ALA A 523 14.53 -4.41 14.69
CA ALA A 523 14.85 -3.05 15.14
C ALA A 523 14.49 -2.75 16.62
N PHE A 524 14.13 -3.75 17.42
CA PHE A 524 13.69 -3.55 18.82
C PHE A 524 12.47 -2.63 18.95
N ARG A 525 11.53 -2.72 18.01
CA ARG A 525 10.29 -1.93 17.94
C ARG A 525 9.03 -2.78 17.87
N GLU A 526 9.13 -4.07 18.18
CA GLU A 526 7.97 -4.97 18.23
C GLU A 526 6.98 -4.61 19.34
N ALA A 527 7.35 -3.75 20.29
CA ALA A 527 6.49 -3.20 21.34
C ALA A 527 5.68 -1.98 20.85
N GLU A 528 6.11 -1.37 19.76
CA GLU A 528 5.52 -0.15 19.23
C GLU A 528 4.80 -0.35 17.89
N THR A 529 5.33 -1.17 16.99
CA THR A 529 4.80 -1.36 15.63
C THR A 529 4.86 -2.82 15.17
N GLY A 530 4.49 -3.08 13.90
CA GLY A 530 4.47 -4.41 13.30
C GLY A 530 3.16 -5.19 13.51
N MET A 531 2.19 -4.60 14.22
CA MET A 531 0.82 -5.13 14.37
C MET A 531 -0.21 -4.00 14.36
N VAL A 532 -1.41 -4.25 13.84
CA VAL A 532 -2.56 -3.34 13.98
C VAL A 532 -3.25 -3.64 15.30
N ALA A 533 -2.72 -3.09 16.40
CA ALA A 533 -3.24 -3.35 17.74
C ALA A 533 -3.37 -2.08 18.57
N LYS A 534 -4.36 -2.05 19.46
CA LYS A 534 -4.55 -0.93 20.40
C LYS A 534 -3.27 -0.66 21.19
N GLY A 535 -2.91 0.62 21.30
CA GLY A 535 -1.70 1.07 21.99
C GLY A 535 -0.44 1.13 21.11
N ARG A 536 -0.41 0.44 19.97
CA ARG A 536 0.69 0.52 18.98
C ARG A 536 0.69 1.86 18.26
N TRP A 537 1.80 2.21 17.62
CA TRP A 537 1.86 3.32 16.68
C TRP A 537 0.82 3.15 15.59
N ALA A 538 0.24 4.27 15.18
CA ALA A 538 -0.68 4.36 14.05
C ALA A 538 0.12 4.42 12.75
N ASP A 539 0.86 3.34 12.48
CA ASP A 539 1.67 3.15 11.29
C ASP A 539 1.07 2.01 10.46
N LEU A 540 0.47 2.33 9.32
CA LEU A 540 -0.36 1.42 8.54
C LEU A 540 -0.08 1.56 7.05
N THR A 541 -0.14 0.42 6.35
CA THR A 541 -0.09 0.37 4.89
C THR A 541 -1.43 -0.12 4.36
N VAL A 542 -1.95 0.54 3.33
CA VAL A 542 -3.22 0.17 2.70
C VAL A 542 -3.03 -0.12 1.22
N MET A 543 -3.54 -1.28 0.78
CA MET A 543 -3.41 -1.82 -0.57
C MET A 543 -4.78 -1.96 -1.23
N ASP A 544 -4.86 -1.75 -2.55
CA ASP A 544 -6.11 -1.98 -3.31
C ASP A 544 -6.50 -3.47 -3.41
N ILE A 545 -5.49 -4.35 -3.44
CA ILE A 545 -5.65 -5.80 -3.47
C ILE A 545 -5.62 -6.44 -2.08
N ASP A 546 -6.08 -7.68 -2.00
CA ASP A 546 -5.92 -8.56 -0.84
C ASP A 546 -4.86 -9.62 -1.14
N PRO A 547 -3.61 -9.42 -0.68
CA PRO A 547 -2.54 -10.37 -0.96
C PRO A 547 -2.75 -11.73 -0.28
N PHE A 548 -3.45 -11.78 0.87
CA PHE A 548 -3.73 -13.03 1.57
C PHE A 548 -4.71 -13.91 0.79
N ALA A 549 -5.74 -13.30 0.20
CA ALA A 549 -6.69 -14.01 -0.66
C ALA A 549 -6.07 -14.41 -2.02
N LEU A 550 -5.21 -13.58 -2.59
CA LEU A 550 -4.57 -13.84 -3.88
C LEU A 550 -3.48 -14.91 -3.82
N ALA A 551 -2.70 -14.96 -2.73
CA ALA A 551 -1.56 -15.87 -2.60
C ALA A 551 -1.87 -17.34 -2.93
N ALA A 552 -3.03 -17.85 -2.49
CA ALA A 552 -3.43 -19.24 -2.72
C ALA A 552 -4.12 -19.49 -4.07
N LYS A 553 -4.65 -18.45 -4.72
CA LYS A 553 -5.56 -18.59 -5.88
C LYS A 553 -4.97 -18.09 -7.19
N ALA A 554 -4.26 -16.98 -7.14
CA ALA A 554 -3.76 -16.22 -8.28
C ALA A 554 -2.59 -15.33 -7.84
N PRO A 555 -1.48 -15.92 -7.33
CA PRO A 555 -0.37 -15.15 -6.77
C PRO A 555 0.27 -14.20 -7.78
N GLU A 556 0.21 -14.50 -9.09
CA GLU A 556 0.67 -13.61 -10.16
C GLU A 556 -0.04 -12.25 -10.16
N LYS A 557 -1.30 -12.19 -9.70
CA LYS A 557 -2.05 -10.93 -9.63
C LYS A 557 -1.53 -9.99 -8.54
N ILE A 558 -0.72 -10.48 -7.60
CA ILE A 558 -0.10 -9.63 -6.57
C ILE A 558 0.78 -8.56 -7.22
N LEU A 559 1.49 -8.89 -8.31
CA LEU A 559 2.37 -7.97 -9.03
C LEU A 559 1.67 -6.69 -9.52
N GLY A 560 0.36 -6.75 -9.74
CA GLY A 560 -0.45 -5.62 -10.20
C GLY A 560 -1.04 -4.74 -9.09
N GLY A 561 -0.76 -5.05 -7.82
CA GLY A 561 -1.27 -4.30 -6.68
C GLY A 561 -0.71 -2.87 -6.60
N LYS A 562 -1.41 -2.02 -5.84
CA LYS A 562 -1.04 -0.63 -5.59
C LYS A 562 -1.24 -0.26 -4.14
N ILE A 563 -0.35 0.59 -3.64
CA ILE A 563 -0.55 1.28 -2.36
C ILE A 563 -1.53 2.43 -2.58
N VAL A 564 -2.58 2.48 -1.77
CA VAL A 564 -3.61 3.53 -1.83
C VAL A 564 -3.51 4.52 -0.67
N LEU A 565 -2.90 4.11 0.45
CA LEU A 565 -2.72 4.96 1.62
C LEU A 565 -1.52 4.46 2.44
N THR A 566 -0.70 5.39 2.93
CA THR A 566 0.34 5.13 3.93
C THR A 566 0.12 6.09 5.08
N VAL A 567 0.02 5.54 6.29
CA VAL A 567 -0.20 6.30 7.53
C VAL A 567 1.02 6.12 8.40
N VAL A 568 1.60 7.22 8.90
CA VAL A 568 2.68 7.21 9.87
C VAL A 568 2.36 8.17 10.99
N ASN A 569 2.53 7.71 12.23
CA ASN A 569 2.25 8.48 13.43
C ASN A 569 0.82 9.07 13.39
N GLY A 570 -0.15 8.29 12.88
CA GLY A 570 -1.56 8.69 12.75
C GLY A 570 -1.85 9.73 11.66
N LYS A 571 -0.86 10.10 10.85
CA LYS A 571 -0.99 11.05 9.74
C LYS A 571 -0.89 10.33 8.41
N VAL A 572 -1.73 10.71 7.47
CA VAL A 572 -1.63 10.24 6.08
C VAL A 572 -0.43 10.93 5.43
N VAL A 573 0.61 10.16 5.10
CA VAL A 573 1.85 10.66 4.47
C VAL A 573 1.89 10.37 2.97
N TYR A 574 1.07 9.42 2.51
CA TYR A 574 0.80 9.17 1.10
C TYR A 574 -0.65 8.74 0.91
N ARG A 575 -1.24 9.11 -0.23
CA ARG A 575 -2.55 8.67 -0.68
C ARG A 575 -2.63 8.67 -2.21
N ASP A 576 -3.12 7.57 -2.79
CA ASP A 576 -3.54 7.50 -4.19
C ASP A 576 -5.06 7.49 -4.28
N ARG A 577 -5.66 8.50 -4.92
CA ARG A 577 -7.08 8.62 -5.32
C ARG A 577 -8.15 7.86 -4.49
N VAL A 578 -8.03 7.82 -3.16
CA VAL A 578 -9.11 7.41 -2.24
C VAL A 578 -10.06 8.61 -2.05
N ARG A 579 -11.38 8.40 -2.16
CA ARG A 579 -12.37 9.46 -1.91
C ARG A 579 -12.29 9.90 -0.45
N GLU A 580 -12.30 11.21 -0.24
CA GLU A 580 -12.42 11.80 1.08
C GLU A 580 -13.81 12.37 1.22
N ASP A 581 -14.50 12.04 2.31
CA ASP A 581 -15.53 12.94 2.81
C ASP A 581 -14.78 14.16 3.36
N ALA A 582 -14.52 15.13 2.49
CA ALA A 582 -13.90 16.38 2.88
C ALA A 582 -14.78 17.03 3.94
N HIS A 583 -14.21 17.37 5.10
CA HIS A 583 -14.73 18.52 5.84
C HIS A 583 -14.48 19.76 4.96
N PRO A 584 -15.52 20.46 4.49
CA PRO A 584 -15.31 21.83 4.08
C PRO A 584 -14.93 22.60 5.36
N ALA A 585 -13.89 23.43 5.25
CA ALA A 585 -13.66 24.47 6.23
C ALA A 585 -14.96 25.25 6.47
N ALA A 586 -15.32 25.41 7.74
CA ALA A 586 -16.27 26.39 8.27
C ALA A 586 -17.20 27.06 7.24
N THR A 587 -18.32 26.41 6.92
CA THR A 587 -19.55 27.12 6.55
C THR A 587 -20.65 26.69 7.51
N ASN A 588 -21.18 27.67 8.24
CA ASN A 588 -22.41 27.54 9.00
C ASN A 588 -23.50 27.01 8.06
N LEU A 589 -23.90 25.75 8.23
CA LEU A 589 -25.23 25.30 7.86
C LEU A 589 -25.79 24.50 9.03
N ALA A 590 -26.76 25.14 9.66
CA ALA A 590 -27.59 24.59 10.71
C ALA A 590 -28.69 23.75 10.06
N ASP A 591 -28.36 22.54 9.62
CA ASP A 591 -29.34 21.49 9.35
C ASP A 591 -28.66 20.11 9.43
N GLY A 592 -29.05 19.34 10.44
CA GLY A 592 -28.45 18.06 10.80
C GLY A 592 -28.79 16.91 9.84
N SER A 593 -28.60 17.06 8.54
CA SER A 593 -28.72 15.93 7.60
C SER A 593 -27.35 15.33 7.32
N ALA A 594 -27.11 14.12 7.82
CA ALA A 594 -26.02 13.27 7.35
C ALA A 594 -26.22 12.98 5.85
N SER A 595 -25.37 13.55 5.00
CA SER A 595 -25.31 13.19 3.59
C SER A 595 -24.67 11.80 3.46
N LEU A 596 -25.48 10.76 3.65
CA LEU A 596 -25.17 9.41 3.19
C LEU A 596 -25.31 9.45 1.67
N THR A 597 -24.22 9.26 0.92
CA THR A 597 -24.36 8.97 -0.52
C THR A 597 -24.98 7.57 -0.61
N PRO A 598 -26.24 7.39 -1.07
CA PRO A 598 -26.89 6.09 -0.99
C PRO A 598 -26.28 5.15 -2.04
N LEU A 599 -25.76 3.99 -1.62
CA LEU A 599 -25.58 2.89 -2.57
C LEU A 599 -26.96 2.56 -3.18
N PRO A 600 -27.06 2.37 -4.51
CA PRO A 600 -28.35 2.11 -5.14
C PRO A 600 -28.92 0.77 -4.66
N GLN A 601 -30.19 0.80 -4.28
CA GLN A 601 -30.97 -0.41 -3.96
C GLN A 601 -30.96 -1.37 -5.16
N ARG A 602 -30.72 -2.65 -4.90
CA ARG A 602 -30.81 -3.71 -5.93
C ARG A 602 -31.88 -4.72 -5.55
N THR A 603 -32.81 -4.99 -6.45
CA THR A 603 -33.92 -5.92 -6.24
C THR A 603 -33.84 -7.08 -7.21
N TRP A 604 -33.98 -8.30 -6.70
CA TRP A 604 -34.32 -9.49 -7.48
C TRP A 604 -35.83 -9.72 -7.39
N GLU A 605 -36.51 -9.71 -8.53
CA GLU A 605 -37.97 -9.81 -8.61
C GLU A 605 -38.40 -11.12 -9.25
N LEU A 606 -39.29 -11.86 -8.59
CA LEU A 606 -40.03 -12.98 -9.15
C LEU A 606 -41.49 -12.57 -9.26
N ARG A 607 -42.10 -12.78 -10.43
CA ARG A 607 -43.49 -12.40 -10.73
C ARG A 607 -44.23 -13.55 -11.39
N PHE A 608 -45.47 -13.78 -10.99
CA PHE A 608 -46.43 -14.67 -11.65
C PHE A 608 -47.73 -13.91 -11.87
N THR A 609 -48.20 -13.84 -13.12
CA THR A 609 -49.40 -13.08 -13.48
C THR A 609 -50.37 -13.94 -14.26
N VAL A 610 -51.63 -13.90 -13.88
CA VAL A 610 -52.74 -14.51 -14.63
C VAL A 610 -53.76 -13.42 -14.95
N ASP A 611 -54.11 -13.29 -16.22
CA ASP A 611 -55.13 -12.36 -16.70
C ASP A 611 -56.25 -13.13 -17.39
N ARG A 612 -57.50 -12.77 -17.07
CA ARG A 612 -58.71 -13.34 -17.67
C ARG A 612 -59.71 -12.24 -18.04
N PRO A 613 -60.21 -12.21 -19.29
CA PRO A 613 -61.24 -11.27 -19.69
C PRO A 613 -62.55 -11.57 -18.95
N VAL A 614 -63.27 -10.52 -18.54
CA VAL A 614 -64.57 -10.60 -17.86
C VAL A 614 -65.49 -9.46 -18.32
N LEU A 615 -66.81 -9.64 -18.21
CA LEU A 615 -67.80 -8.58 -18.43
C LEU A 615 -67.61 -7.85 -19.78
N GLY A 616 -67.42 -8.61 -20.85
CA GLY A 616 -67.20 -8.08 -22.21
C GLY A 616 -65.78 -7.57 -22.42
N LYS A 617 -65.54 -6.27 -22.15
CA LYS A 617 -64.25 -5.57 -22.35
C LYS A 617 -63.44 -5.38 -21.05
N GLY A 618 -63.82 -6.06 -19.98
CA GLY A 618 -63.11 -6.02 -18.70
C GLY A 618 -62.07 -7.11 -18.56
N ALA A 619 -61.26 -7.02 -17.50
CA ALA A 619 -60.22 -7.99 -17.16
C ALA A 619 -60.13 -8.19 -15.65
N VAL A 620 -59.83 -9.44 -15.24
CA VAL A 620 -59.38 -9.79 -13.89
C VAL A 620 -57.93 -10.23 -13.98
N LYS A 621 -57.07 -9.50 -13.29
CA LYS A 621 -55.64 -9.78 -13.18
C LYS A 621 -55.31 -10.21 -11.75
N LEU A 622 -54.72 -11.39 -11.60
CA LEU A 622 -54.06 -11.82 -10.36
C LEU A 622 -52.55 -11.76 -10.56
N GLU A 623 -51.85 -11.09 -9.66
CA GLU A 623 -50.39 -10.95 -9.66
C GLU A 623 -49.83 -11.42 -8.31
N LEU A 624 -48.91 -12.39 -8.36
CA LEU A 624 -48.15 -12.86 -7.21
C LEU A 624 -46.69 -12.46 -7.39
N GLY A 625 -46.05 -11.95 -6.34
CA GLY A 625 -44.66 -11.50 -6.41
C GLY A 625 -43.84 -11.86 -5.18
N HIS A 626 -42.55 -12.10 -5.40
CA HIS A 626 -41.54 -12.21 -4.35
C HIS A 626 -40.29 -11.41 -4.74
N ASP A 627 -39.90 -10.48 -3.87
CA ASP A 627 -38.75 -9.59 -4.02
C ASP A 627 -37.69 -9.94 -2.98
N ARG A 628 -36.44 -10.02 -3.41
CA ARG A 628 -35.27 -9.99 -2.53
C ARG A 628 -34.49 -8.71 -2.80
N VAL A 629 -34.50 -7.82 -1.82
CA VAL A 629 -33.87 -6.49 -1.92
C VAL A 629 -32.56 -6.50 -1.15
N SER A 630 -31.51 -5.93 -1.74
CA SER A 630 -30.23 -5.65 -1.10
C SER A 630 -29.97 -4.15 -1.13
N GLN A 631 -29.34 -3.64 -0.06
CA GLN A 631 -29.21 -2.19 0.16
C GLN A 631 -30.59 -1.52 0.16
N LEU A 632 -31.57 -2.10 0.88
CA LEU A 632 -32.92 -1.54 1.01
C LEU A 632 -32.80 -0.14 1.62
N GLN A 633 -33.31 0.86 0.89
CA GLN A 633 -33.44 2.21 1.39
C GLN A 633 -34.74 2.33 2.18
N ASP A 634 -34.63 2.53 3.49
CA ASP A 634 -35.78 2.67 4.38
C ASP A 634 -35.44 3.61 5.55
N ARG A 635 -36.44 4.05 6.31
CA ARG A 635 -36.22 4.91 7.47
C ARG A 635 -35.47 4.16 8.57
N ILE A 636 -34.50 4.82 9.18
CA ILE A 636 -33.69 4.26 10.26
C ILE A 636 -34.47 4.34 11.59
N LEU A 637 -34.50 3.26 12.38
CA LEU A 637 -35.09 3.29 13.73
C LEU A 637 -34.14 3.97 14.73
N THR A 638 -34.67 4.88 15.53
CA THR A 638 -34.03 5.47 16.71
C THR A 638 -34.70 4.97 17.98
N PRO A 639 -34.11 5.17 19.18
CA PRO A 639 -34.72 4.76 20.44
C PRO A 639 -36.11 5.36 20.71
N GLU A 640 -36.47 6.45 20.02
CA GLU A 640 -37.67 7.25 20.27
C GLU A 640 -38.59 7.37 19.03
N SER A 641 -38.10 7.13 17.80
CA SER A 641 -38.86 7.30 16.55
C SER A 641 -38.21 6.62 15.31
N PHE A 642 -38.66 7.02 14.10
CA PHE A 642 -37.91 6.85 12.86
C PHE A 642 -37.13 8.15 12.52
N ASP A 643 -35.95 8.00 11.94
CA ASP A 643 -35.06 9.05 11.42
C ASP A 643 -35.09 9.07 9.87
N ALA A 644 -34.12 9.74 9.24
CA ALA A 644 -33.92 9.87 7.80
C ALA A 644 -33.86 8.54 7.03
N PRO A 645 -34.13 8.56 5.70
CA PRO A 645 -33.95 7.39 4.84
C PRO A 645 -32.47 6.99 4.76
N GLY A 646 -32.19 5.68 4.87
CA GLY A 646 -30.85 5.13 4.74
C GLY A 646 -30.85 3.66 4.32
N ASN A 647 -29.67 3.14 3.93
CA ASN A 647 -29.51 1.74 3.58
C ASN A 647 -29.52 0.87 4.84
N ILE A 648 -30.54 0.02 5.00
CA ILE A 648 -30.73 -0.83 6.19
C ILE A 648 -30.50 -2.32 5.93
N GLY A 649 -29.76 -2.66 4.87
CA GLY A 649 -29.34 -4.04 4.59
C GLY A 649 -30.22 -4.76 3.59
N SER A 650 -30.45 -6.07 3.79
CA SER A 650 -31.22 -6.92 2.86
C SER A 650 -32.59 -7.26 3.45
N GLY A 651 -33.62 -7.20 2.61
CA GLY A 651 -34.99 -7.53 2.98
C GLY A 651 -35.70 -8.39 1.93
N THR A 652 -36.87 -8.90 2.30
CA THR A 652 -37.76 -9.61 1.39
C THR A 652 -39.16 -8.99 1.40
N ARG A 653 -39.86 -9.07 0.27
CA ARG A 653 -41.28 -8.72 0.15
C ARG A 653 -42.01 -9.77 -0.67
N SER A 654 -43.12 -10.28 -0.16
CA SER A 654 -44.03 -11.17 -0.89
C SER A 654 -45.39 -10.51 -0.98
N PHE A 655 -46.02 -10.52 -2.14
CA PHE A 655 -47.34 -9.91 -2.33
C PHE A 655 -48.26 -10.71 -3.25
N ALA A 656 -49.56 -10.50 -3.08
CA ALA A 656 -50.63 -10.96 -3.95
C ALA A 656 -51.56 -9.77 -4.23
N GLN A 657 -51.81 -9.47 -5.50
CA GLN A 657 -52.68 -8.38 -5.93
C GLN A 657 -53.73 -8.89 -6.92
N LEU A 658 -54.99 -8.64 -6.62
CA LEU A 658 -56.14 -8.90 -7.48
C LEU A 658 -56.67 -7.57 -8.02
N THR A 659 -56.72 -7.42 -9.34
CA THR A 659 -57.30 -6.25 -10.00
C THR A 659 -58.46 -6.71 -10.87
N LEU A 660 -59.65 -6.16 -10.65
CA LEU A 660 -60.79 -6.29 -11.53
C LEU A 660 -61.03 -4.92 -12.18
N ASP A 661 -61.04 -4.84 -13.49
CA ASP A 661 -61.31 -3.60 -14.22
C ASP A 661 -62.29 -3.87 -15.34
N ALA A 662 -63.53 -3.40 -15.21
CA ALA A 662 -64.60 -3.71 -16.14
C ALA A 662 -65.58 -2.54 -16.36
N PRO A 663 -66.14 -2.41 -17.58
CA PRO A 663 -67.29 -1.54 -17.80
C PRO A 663 -68.49 -2.05 -16.98
N LEU A 664 -69.30 -1.13 -16.49
CA LEU A 664 -70.48 -1.43 -15.65
C LEU A 664 -71.78 -1.40 -16.47
N ASP A 665 -71.70 -1.43 -17.80
CA ASP A 665 -72.86 -1.42 -18.70
C ASP A 665 -73.81 -2.60 -18.42
N SER A 666 -73.25 -3.77 -18.11
CA SER A 666 -74.01 -4.98 -17.78
C SER A 666 -74.75 -4.89 -16.43
N LEU A 667 -74.41 -3.90 -15.60
CA LEU A 667 -75.04 -3.60 -14.32
C LEU A 667 -75.98 -2.38 -14.42
N GLY A 668 -76.26 -1.90 -15.63
CA GLY A 668 -77.17 -0.78 -15.89
C GLY A 668 -76.54 0.62 -15.79
N LEU A 669 -75.24 0.72 -15.52
CA LEU A 669 -74.51 1.99 -15.39
C LEU A 669 -73.72 2.28 -16.66
N LYS A 670 -74.39 2.86 -17.66
CA LYS A 670 -73.78 3.22 -18.95
C LYS A 670 -72.70 4.30 -18.76
N SER A 671 -71.60 4.19 -19.51
CA SER A 671 -70.45 5.11 -19.47
C SER A 671 -69.66 5.09 -18.16
N PHE A 672 -69.96 4.16 -17.24
CA PHE A 672 -69.19 3.93 -16.03
C PHE A 672 -68.27 2.72 -16.17
N ARG A 673 -67.06 2.83 -15.62
CA ARG A 673 -66.09 1.76 -15.53
C ARG A 673 -65.61 1.63 -14.09
N GLY A 674 -65.73 0.43 -13.54
CA GLY A 674 -65.29 0.12 -12.19
C GLY A 674 -63.93 -0.58 -12.22
N ARG A 675 -62.99 -0.08 -11.42
CA ARG A 675 -61.74 -0.76 -11.12
C ARG A 675 -61.67 -1.05 -9.63
N PHE A 676 -61.58 -2.32 -9.29
CA PHE A 676 -61.31 -2.81 -7.95
C PHE A 676 -59.87 -3.34 -7.89
N THR A 677 -59.12 -2.99 -6.85
CA THR A 677 -57.77 -3.51 -6.62
C THR A 677 -57.61 -3.87 -5.15
N GLY A 678 -57.40 -5.15 -4.89
CA GLY A 678 -57.07 -5.67 -3.58
C GLY A 678 -55.63 -6.17 -3.54
N THR A 679 -54.85 -5.72 -2.57
CA THR A 679 -53.46 -6.15 -2.38
C THR A 679 -53.27 -6.67 -0.97
N VAL A 680 -52.56 -7.79 -0.82
CA VAL A 680 -52.03 -8.30 0.44
C VAL A 680 -50.53 -8.49 0.28
N GLN A 681 -49.74 -8.04 1.25
CA GLN A 681 -48.30 -8.11 1.20
C GLN A 681 -47.69 -8.37 2.58
N THR A 682 -46.55 -9.05 2.58
CA THR A 682 -45.68 -9.25 3.74
C THR A 682 -44.29 -8.80 3.36
N HIS A 683 -43.60 -8.12 4.27
CA HIS A 683 -42.27 -7.61 3.99
C HIS A 683 -41.47 -7.55 5.28
N SER A 684 -40.19 -7.91 5.19
CA SER A 684 -39.31 -7.99 6.35
C SER A 684 -37.91 -7.53 5.97
N VAL A 685 -37.27 -6.80 6.87
CA VAL A 685 -35.87 -6.42 6.79
C VAL A 685 -35.24 -6.64 8.15
N ARG A 686 -34.03 -7.19 8.16
CA ARG A 686 -33.24 -7.30 9.37
C ARG A 686 -32.61 -5.96 9.66
N ASP A 687 -33.11 -5.25 10.67
CA ASP A 687 -32.60 -3.94 11.03
C ASP A 687 -31.17 -4.07 11.60
N PRO A 688 -30.16 -3.43 11.00
CA PRO A 688 -28.76 -3.57 11.40
C PRO A 688 -28.45 -2.88 12.74
N ILE A 689 -29.36 -2.01 13.22
CA ILE A 689 -29.22 -1.27 14.48
C ILE A 689 -29.73 -2.12 15.64
N THR A 690 -30.91 -2.72 15.51
CA THR A 690 -31.56 -3.51 16.57
C THR A 690 -31.28 -5.00 16.48
N GLY A 691 -30.90 -5.52 15.30
CA GLY A 691 -30.72 -6.95 15.03
C GLY A 691 -32.02 -7.73 14.88
N LEU A 692 -33.17 -7.06 14.98
CA LEU A 692 -34.50 -7.66 14.86
C LEU A 692 -35.04 -7.51 13.44
N ASP A 693 -35.82 -8.50 13.02
CA ASP A 693 -36.57 -8.42 11.76
C ASP A 693 -37.79 -7.51 11.97
N ARG A 694 -38.00 -6.56 11.04
CA ARG A 694 -39.11 -5.60 11.10
C ARG A 694 -39.74 -5.33 9.73
N PRO A 695 -40.97 -4.79 9.67
CA PRO A 695 -41.56 -4.35 8.41
C PRO A 695 -40.85 -3.10 7.85
N TRP A 696 -40.71 -3.07 6.52
CA TRP A 696 -40.32 -1.89 5.72
C TRP A 696 -41.29 -0.71 5.94
N SER A 697 -40.77 0.51 6.12
CA SER A 697 -41.61 1.66 6.48
C SER A 697 -42.50 2.15 5.32
N GLY A 698 -42.05 2.00 4.07
CA GLY A 698 -42.75 2.46 2.87
C GLY A 698 -43.84 1.53 2.32
N PHE A 699 -44.01 0.33 2.88
CA PHE A 699 -44.92 -0.71 2.36
C PHE A 699 -46.09 -1.00 3.30
N ARG A 700 -46.59 0.04 3.99
CA ARG A 700 -47.85 -0.01 4.71
C ARG A 700 -48.99 0.52 3.82
N PRO A 701 -50.20 -0.07 3.89
CA PRO A 701 -50.64 -1.16 4.77
C PRO A 701 -50.24 -2.57 4.28
N GLU A 702 -50.30 -3.57 5.16
CA GLU A 702 -50.14 -5.00 4.80
C GLU A 702 -51.28 -5.49 3.89
N TRP A 703 -52.44 -4.83 3.94
CA TRP A 703 -53.50 -5.01 2.96
C TRP A 703 -54.21 -3.70 2.62
N SER A 704 -54.60 -3.55 1.35
CA SER A 704 -55.33 -2.39 0.84
C SER A 704 -56.42 -2.82 -0.12
N LEU A 705 -57.59 -2.18 -0.03
CA LEU A 705 -58.67 -2.30 -1.00
C LEU A 705 -58.96 -0.93 -1.62
N ASN A 706 -58.85 -0.83 -2.93
CA ASN A 706 -59.14 0.38 -3.68
C ASN A 706 -60.28 0.11 -4.66
N PHE A 707 -61.27 0.98 -4.64
CA PHE A 707 -62.34 0.99 -5.61
C PHE A 707 -62.35 2.34 -6.32
N GLU A 708 -62.29 2.31 -7.63
CA GLU A 708 -62.29 3.46 -8.50
C GLU A 708 -63.46 3.33 -9.48
N LEU A 709 -64.34 4.32 -9.49
CA LEU A 709 -65.43 4.45 -10.43
C LEU A 709 -65.12 5.61 -11.37
N ARG A 710 -64.94 5.30 -12.65
CA ARG A 710 -64.71 6.29 -13.70
C ARG A 710 -65.97 6.51 -14.50
N LEU A 711 -66.33 7.76 -14.71
CA LEU A 711 -67.35 8.18 -15.67
C LEU A 711 -66.66 8.75 -16.90
N ASP A 712 -66.92 8.18 -18.07
CA ASP A 712 -66.47 8.74 -19.33
C ASP A 712 -67.43 9.83 -19.81
N LEU A 713 -66.98 11.09 -19.76
CA LEU A 713 -67.79 12.26 -20.08
C LEU A 713 -67.96 12.47 -21.58
N ASP A 714 -67.09 11.91 -22.42
CA ASP A 714 -67.21 12.08 -23.87
C ASP A 714 -68.44 11.34 -24.41
N ASN A 715 -68.80 10.21 -23.79
CA ASN A 715 -70.04 9.50 -24.06
C ASN A 715 -71.30 10.24 -23.55
N LEU A 716 -71.14 11.30 -22.75
CA LEU A 716 -72.24 12.09 -22.19
C LEU A 716 -72.40 13.47 -22.86
N PHE A 717 -71.31 14.12 -23.28
CA PHE A 717 -71.35 15.54 -23.67
C PHE A 717 -70.65 15.91 -24.99
N ASN A 718 -70.03 14.97 -25.72
CA ASN A 718 -69.41 15.19 -27.04
C ASN A 718 -68.60 16.50 -27.14
N VAL A 719 -67.57 16.65 -26.29
CA VAL A 719 -66.84 17.91 -26.12
C VAL A 719 -65.53 17.89 -26.93
N ALA A 720 -65.48 18.65 -28.03
CA ALA A 720 -64.24 18.92 -28.77
C ALA A 720 -63.58 20.21 -28.27
N GLY A 721 -62.30 20.16 -27.88
CA GLY A 721 -61.54 21.34 -27.46
C GLY A 721 -60.07 21.27 -27.89
N GLU A 722 -59.61 22.27 -28.65
CA GLU A 722 -58.24 22.44 -29.14
C GLU A 722 -57.35 23.21 -28.15
N ARG A 723 -56.06 22.82 -28.06
CA ARG A 723 -55.02 23.67 -27.48
C ARG A 723 -53.65 23.42 -28.11
N SER A 724 -52.98 24.49 -28.49
CA SER A 724 -51.60 24.50 -29.00
C SER A 724 -50.59 24.67 -27.85
N ARG A 725 -49.45 23.97 -27.89
CA ARG A 725 -48.30 24.20 -26.99
C ARG A 725 -47.04 24.51 -27.80
N LEU A 726 -46.32 25.55 -27.38
CA LEU A 726 -44.96 25.88 -27.85
C LEU A 726 -43.94 25.09 -27.02
N PHE A 727 -43.05 24.37 -27.69
CA PHE A 727 -41.87 23.77 -27.07
C PHE A 727 -40.69 24.74 -27.17
N PHE A 728 -39.94 24.87 -26.07
CA PHE A 728 -38.65 25.57 -26.06
C PHE A 728 -37.55 24.54 -25.79
N ASP A 729 -36.63 24.38 -26.74
CA ASP A 729 -35.41 23.59 -26.60
C ASP A 729 -34.25 24.58 -26.33
N PRO A 730 -33.58 24.52 -25.16
CA PRO A 730 -32.54 25.48 -24.80
C PRO A 730 -31.22 25.33 -25.59
N ASN A 731 -31.08 24.36 -26.51
CA ASN A 731 -29.80 24.08 -27.18
C ASN A 731 -29.79 24.24 -28.72
N ARG A 732 -30.71 25.01 -29.33
CA ARG A 732 -30.66 25.27 -30.80
C ARG A 732 -30.87 26.73 -31.20
N THR A 733 -29.94 27.23 -32.02
CA THR A 733 -29.99 28.51 -32.74
C THR A 733 -30.68 28.36 -34.11
N SER A 734 -31.94 28.83 -34.23
CA SER A 734 -32.66 29.32 -35.43
C SER A 734 -34.13 28.82 -35.52
N PRO A 735 -35.12 29.61 -36.01
CA PRO A 735 -36.54 29.34 -35.84
C PRO A 735 -37.27 28.67 -37.04
N GLN A 736 -38.21 27.74 -36.70
CA GLN A 736 -39.42 27.23 -37.44
C GLN A 736 -39.24 26.08 -38.47
N PRO A 737 -40.22 25.14 -38.66
CA PRO A 737 -41.69 25.28 -38.54
C PRO A 737 -42.43 24.33 -37.56
N VAL A 738 -43.66 24.73 -37.21
CA VAL A 738 -44.64 24.04 -36.35
C VAL A 738 -45.16 22.72 -36.96
N LEU A 739 -45.12 21.63 -36.19
CA LEU A 739 -45.78 20.36 -36.51
C LEU A 739 -46.99 20.20 -35.57
N SER A 740 -48.20 20.19 -36.14
CA SER A 740 -49.46 20.07 -35.41
C SER A 740 -49.83 18.59 -35.22
N GLU A 741 -49.71 18.03 -34.01
CA GLU A 741 -50.25 16.70 -33.67
C GLU A 741 -51.62 16.87 -32.99
N PHE A 742 -52.68 16.34 -33.59
CA PHE A 742 -54.02 16.29 -32.99
C PHE A 742 -54.13 15.07 -32.07
N ARG A 743 -54.39 15.28 -30.77
CA ARG A 743 -54.87 14.22 -29.88
C ARG A 743 -56.11 14.68 -29.11
N HIS A 744 -57.20 13.96 -29.34
CA HIS A 744 -58.39 13.96 -28.49
C HIS A 744 -57.98 13.35 -27.13
N ARG A 745 -58.26 14.03 -26.01
CA ARG A 745 -58.11 13.45 -24.68
C ARG A 745 -59.48 13.26 -24.07
N ASN A 746 -59.77 12.03 -23.69
CA ASN A 746 -61.04 11.74 -23.07
C ASN A 746 -61.16 12.44 -21.72
N GLN A 747 -62.30 13.09 -21.49
CA GLN A 747 -62.61 13.67 -20.19
C GLN A 747 -63.24 12.62 -19.30
N HIS A 748 -62.69 12.42 -18.10
CA HIS A 748 -63.20 11.46 -17.14
C HIS A 748 -63.42 12.12 -15.79
N VAL A 749 -64.54 11.80 -15.13
CA VAL A 749 -64.72 12.06 -13.69
C VAL A 749 -64.39 10.78 -12.95
N VAL A 750 -63.48 10.88 -11.99
CA VAL A 750 -63.03 9.73 -11.20
C VAL A 750 -63.48 9.91 -9.76
N PHE A 751 -64.26 8.95 -9.25
CA PHE A 751 -64.55 8.80 -7.83
C PHE A 751 -63.73 7.62 -7.32
N ALA A 752 -62.87 7.84 -6.33
CA ALA A 752 -62.04 6.80 -5.75
C ALA A 752 -62.28 6.70 -4.25
N VAL A 753 -62.46 5.47 -3.76
CA VAL A 753 -62.56 5.13 -2.34
C VAL A 753 -61.46 4.12 -2.02
N SER A 754 -60.67 4.42 -0.99
CA SER A 754 -59.57 3.57 -0.53
C SER A 754 -59.80 3.18 0.92
N VAL A 755 -59.72 1.88 1.21
CA VAL A 755 -59.83 1.32 2.56
C VAL A 755 -58.56 0.54 2.87
N ASN A 756 -57.90 0.93 3.96
CA ASN A 756 -56.57 0.46 4.34
C ASN A 756 -56.54 0.19 5.86
N ARG A 757 -55.80 -0.82 6.31
CA ARG A 757 -55.51 -1.03 7.74
C ARG A 757 -54.06 -0.68 8.05
N THR A 758 -53.86 0.36 8.84
CA THR A 758 -52.55 0.76 9.35
C THR A 758 -52.43 0.32 10.80
N LEU A 759 -51.41 -0.48 11.13
CA LEU A 759 -50.98 -0.73 12.51
C LEU A 759 -49.94 0.30 12.92
#